data_AF-A0A285EAP5-F1
#
_entry.id   AF-A0A285EAP5-F1
#
_cell.length_a   1.000
_cell.length_b   1.000
_cell.length_c   1.000
_cell.angle_alpha   90.00
_cell.angle_beta   90.00
_cell.angle_gamma   90.00
#
_symmetry.space_group_name_H-M   'P 1'
#
loop_
_entity.id
_entity.type
_entity.pdbx_description
1 polymer ?
#
loop_
_entity_poly.entity_id
_entity_poly.type
_entity_poly.pdbx_seq_one_letter_code
_entity_poly.pdbx_strand_id
1 'polypeptide(L)'
;MGGRTADRLRPDPVAADAVDVTLSSPPTAVDEVLRGRGIRSVFQPIVELDSGRVVAYEALARGPEGPLEQPDDLFAAARAAGRLAELDAACRTAALQGALEQGLTAPLTLFVNVEPEVLDRAPMEELLAIASAAPGDLRVVLEITERALATRPAELLRTVERVRAVGWGVAVDDVGAEPLSLAFMPLLRPDVVKLDLRLVQQRPGPAIAEIMNAVNAHAERTGALVLAEGIEDAAHLRTARALGATLGQGWLFGRPGPGPVAGAATGALALPSQRPDTLTRDAAVSPFACLPAAVPLREAPKALLIELSKQLEREALRLGPASVVAATFQEARHLTPATALRYRDLVERTGFVCALGVDLPVEPLPGLRGAALDPADPVRGEWDVAVLGPHFAAALLARDLGDDGPDDERRFAYALTYDRDTVVRATAALLARVAPRSGPLPAPAAPAPAPAVPAAPAVAPAVPAAPPAGEALLRHALAATPTGVVIVDVQQPDQPLVYVNPAFERLAGLPRERLLGRNCRFLQGPDTDPAAVATVRRAVEAGEEVRVTLLNHRGPERTPWWNELHLAPVHGPDGAVARYIGVQVDVTTRVETERALARERDRASGLRARIEELAGTDAVTGLPDRRRVTEEVETALWSARAGDDALALLLIDVDGVIAANGLYGHDAGDDLLCAVADRVRGVLRRRDLVGRLGGHELVVALRELDPRSAGAEARRIAAELLQAVWSPVRLTDAELPAGVRVGVSVFPDDGTDFAELLQAAALRRFERPAAAKR
;
A
#
# COMPACT_ATOMS: atom_id res chain seq x y z
N MET A 1 8.94 -17.22 -86.18
CA MET A 1 8.19 -16.27 -85.34
C MET A 1 8.45 -16.68 -83.90
N GLY A 2 9.18 -16.02 -83.01
CA GLY A 2 9.79 -14.69 -82.89
C GLY A 2 9.74 -14.40 -81.37
N GLY A 3 10.78 -14.01 -80.62
CA GLY A 3 12.23 -13.89 -80.84
C GLY A 3 13.00 -14.61 -79.71
N ARG A 4 14.18 -15.17 -80.00
CA ARG A 4 15.53 -14.58 -79.84
C ARG A 4 15.96 -14.47 -78.36
N THR A 5 16.64 -15.49 -77.83
CA THR A 5 18.14 -15.66 -77.70
C THR A 5 18.70 -14.94 -76.47
N ALA A 6 19.59 -15.48 -75.63
CA ALA A 6 20.34 -16.74 -75.62
C ALA A 6 20.93 -16.98 -74.21
N ASP A 7 20.91 -18.23 -73.78
CA ASP A 7 22.05 -19.02 -73.32
C ASP A 7 23.31 -18.26 -72.82
N ARG A 8 23.73 -18.47 -71.56
CA ARG A 8 24.95 -19.25 -71.23
C ARG A 8 25.44 -19.17 -69.78
N LEU A 9 25.92 -20.34 -69.34
CA LEU A 9 26.95 -20.66 -68.33
C LEU A 9 26.67 -20.48 -66.83
N ARG A 10 26.54 -21.63 -66.13
CA ARG A 10 27.07 -21.83 -64.77
C ARG A 10 28.57 -22.13 -64.86
N PRO A 11 29.37 -21.71 -63.86
CA PRO A 11 30.04 -22.72 -63.04
C PRO A 11 30.19 -22.36 -61.54
N ASP A 12 30.09 -23.42 -60.73
CA ASP A 12 30.70 -23.79 -59.44
C ASP A 12 30.62 -22.93 -58.15
N PRO A 13 30.52 -23.60 -56.98
CA PRO A 13 30.20 -22.98 -55.70
C PRO A 13 31.46 -22.58 -54.93
N VAL A 14 31.52 -21.33 -54.46
CA VAL A 14 32.57 -20.84 -53.56
C VAL A 14 31.94 -20.47 -52.23
N ALA A 15 32.58 -20.97 -51.18
CA ALA A 15 32.26 -20.84 -49.77
C ALA A 15 31.93 -19.40 -49.37
N ALA A 16 30.85 -19.24 -48.61
CA ALA A 16 30.56 -18.03 -47.86
C ALA A 16 31.24 -18.13 -46.50
N ASP A 17 32.45 -17.58 -46.40
CA ASP A 17 33.02 -17.16 -45.11
C ASP A 17 32.17 -16.01 -44.58
N ALA A 18 31.24 -16.33 -43.68
CA ALA A 18 30.56 -15.33 -42.86
C ALA A 18 31.56 -14.84 -41.81
N VAL A 19 32.18 -13.69 -42.10
CA VAL A 19 32.94 -12.92 -41.12
C VAL A 19 31.96 -12.46 -40.03
N ASP A 20 32.08 -13.07 -38.86
CA ASP A 20 31.42 -12.63 -37.63
C ASP A 20 32.03 -11.30 -37.18
N VAL A 21 31.51 -10.20 -37.75
CA VAL A 21 31.80 -8.85 -37.27
C VAL A 21 30.86 -8.59 -36.10
N THR A 22 31.25 -9.05 -34.91
CA THR A 22 30.74 -8.50 -33.66
C THR A 22 31.20 -7.04 -33.58
N LEU A 23 30.35 -6.12 -34.08
CA LEU A 23 30.49 -4.69 -33.86
C LEU A 23 30.35 -4.42 -32.35
N SER A 24 31.47 -4.49 -31.62
CA SER A 24 31.56 -3.98 -30.26
C SER A 24 31.15 -2.50 -30.29
N SER A 25 30.09 -2.16 -29.57
CA SER A 25 29.73 -0.76 -29.32
C SER A 25 30.93 -0.04 -28.67
N PRO A 26 31.11 1.28 -28.90
CA PRO A 26 32.18 2.02 -28.24
C PRO A 26 32.04 1.90 -26.71
N PRO A 27 33.16 1.80 -25.97
CA PRO A 27 33.12 1.67 -24.52
C PRO A 27 32.35 2.82 -23.89
N THR A 28 31.39 2.50 -23.04
CA THR A 28 30.66 3.48 -22.25
C THR A 28 31.55 4.03 -21.13
N ALA A 29 31.21 5.20 -20.58
CA ALA A 29 31.93 5.76 -19.42
C ALA A 29 31.96 4.77 -18.24
N VAL A 30 30.92 3.95 -18.07
CA VAL A 30 30.85 2.89 -17.05
C VAL A 30 31.85 1.76 -17.34
N ASP A 31 32.08 1.42 -18.60
CA ASP A 31 33.10 0.42 -18.97
C ASP A 31 34.51 0.87 -18.60
N GLU A 32 34.79 2.17 -18.66
CA GLU A 32 36.06 2.74 -18.22
C GLU A 32 36.19 2.67 -16.69
N VAL A 33 35.12 2.99 -15.95
CA VAL A 33 35.07 2.84 -14.48
C VAL A 33 35.38 1.40 -14.05
N LEU A 34 34.72 0.43 -14.69
CA LEU A 34 34.89 -1.00 -14.40
C LEU A 34 36.30 -1.51 -14.76
N ARG A 35 36.90 -1.04 -15.87
CA ARG A 35 38.27 -1.42 -16.26
C ARG A 35 39.34 -0.78 -15.37
N GLY A 36 39.12 0.46 -14.93
CA GLY A 36 40.11 1.29 -14.26
C GLY A 36 40.23 1.10 -12.75
N ARG A 37 39.41 0.24 -12.11
CA ARG A 37 39.26 0.18 -10.64
C ARG A 37 38.96 1.55 -10.01
N GLY A 38 38.16 2.37 -10.70
CA GLY A 38 37.81 3.73 -10.24
C GLY A 38 36.79 3.78 -9.11
N ILE A 39 36.27 2.63 -8.68
CA ILE A 39 35.25 2.51 -7.63
C ILE A 39 35.97 2.40 -6.29
N ARG A 40 35.64 3.30 -5.36
CA ARG A 40 36.12 3.31 -3.98
C ARG A 40 34.95 3.28 -3.02
N SER A 41 35.20 2.96 -1.75
CA SER A 41 34.20 3.02 -0.70
C SER A 41 34.61 4.04 0.35
N VAL A 42 33.63 4.83 0.81
CA VAL A 42 33.76 5.64 2.02
C VAL A 42 32.86 5.03 3.09
N PHE A 43 33.24 5.19 4.35
CA PHE A 43 32.62 4.54 5.49
C PHE A 43 31.97 5.58 6.39
N GLN A 44 30.73 5.36 6.77
CA GLN A 44 30.02 6.20 7.72
C GLN A 44 29.75 5.42 9.03
N PRO A 45 30.04 5.98 10.22
CA PRO A 45 29.87 5.26 11.48
C PRO A 45 28.40 5.08 11.85
N ILE A 46 28.10 3.90 12.38
CA ILE A 46 26.85 3.56 13.06
C ILE A 46 27.15 3.38 14.55
N VAL A 47 26.39 4.08 15.38
CA VAL A 47 26.64 4.22 16.81
C VAL A 47 25.52 3.56 17.63
N GLU A 48 25.90 2.84 18.68
CA GLU A 48 24.96 2.42 19.72
C GLU A 48 24.55 3.65 20.55
N LEU A 49 23.27 4.01 20.50
CA LEU A 49 22.81 5.31 20.98
C LEU A 49 22.99 5.48 22.50
N ASP A 50 22.96 4.41 23.27
CA ASP A 50 23.07 4.47 24.74
C ASP A 50 24.52 4.65 25.21
N SER A 51 25.46 3.92 24.60
CA SER A 51 26.87 3.97 24.99
C SER A 51 27.69 5.01 24.22
N GLY A 52 27.21 5.45 23.06
CA GLY A 52 27.95 6.31 22.14
C GLY A 52 29.10 5.60 21.43
N ARG A 53 29.22 4.27 21.53
CA ARG A 53 30.27 3.50 20.87
C ARG A 53 29.93 3.27 19.40
N VAL A 54 30.92 3.40 18.53
CA VAL A 54 30.81 2.99 17.13
C VAL A 54 30.82 1.47 17.08
N VAL A 55 29.73 0.87 16.61
CA VAL A 55 29.56 -0.59 16.56
C VAL A 55 29.61 -1.13 15.14
N ALA A 56 29.40 -0.26 14.16
CA ALA A 56 29.40 -0.64 12.75
C ALA A 56 29.78 0.54 11.84
N TYR A 57 30.03 0.24 10.57
CA TYR A 57 30.18 1.23 9.51
C TYR A 57 29.36 0.80 8.30
N GLU A 58 28.70 1.76 7.66
CA GLU A 58 28.10 1.56 6.34
C GLU A 58 29.12 1.90 5.25
N ALA A 59 29.29 1.00 4.29
CA ALA A 59 30.12 1.22 3.11
C ALA A 59 29.30 1.87 1.99
N LEU A 60 29.68 3.09 1.63
CA LEU A 60 29.05 3.88 0.59
C LEU A 60 29.97 3.94 -0.63
N ALA A 61 29.50 3.39 -1.75
CA ALA A 61 30.25 3.38 -3.00
C ALA A 61 30.49 4.81 -3.52
N ARG A 62 31.62 5.05 -4.17
CA ARG A 62 31.93 6.28 -4.90
C ARG A 62 32.58 5.90 -6.22
N GLY A 63 32.13 6.48 -7.31
CA GLY A 63 32.83 6.37 -8.59
C GLY A 63 34.08 7.25 -8.62
N PRO A 64 34.75 7.35 -9.78
CA PRO A 64 35.87 8.26 -9.93
C PRO A 64 35.39 9.72 -9.82
N GLU A 65 36.31 10.60 -9.42
CA GLU A 65 36.05 12.04 -9.36
C GLU A 65 35.52 12.55 -10.69
N GLY A 66 34.35 13.21 -10.65
CA GLY A 66 33.66 13.69 -11.84
C GLY A 66 32.16 13.38 -11.83
N PRO A 67 31.50 13.35 -13.00
CA PRO A 67 30.04 13.21 -13.11
C PRO A 67 29.47 11.89 -12.58
N LEU A 68 30.30 10.85 -12.45
CA LEU A 68 29.90 9.54 -11.95
C LEU A 68 30.43 9.26 -10.54
N GLU A 69 30.88 10.29 -9.81
CA GLU A 69 31.36 10.11 -8.44
C GLU A 69 30.23 9.71 -7.48
N GLN A 70 29.04 10.31 -7.67
CA GLN A 70 27.87 10.03 -6.85
C GLN A 70 27.23 8.68 -7.23
N PRO A 71 26.79 7.88 -6.24
CA PRO A 71 26.16 6.58 -6.50
C PRO A 71 24.98 6.65 -7.46
N ASP A 72 24.07 7.62 -7.28
CA ASP A 72 22.85 7.70 -8.09
C ASP A 72 23.15 7.81 -9.58
N ASP A 73 24.06 8.71 -9.96
CA ASP A 73 24.49 8.92 -11.34
C ASP A 73 25.24 7.71 -11.90
N LEU A 74 26.09 7.08 -11.08
CA LEU A 74 26.86 5.88 -11.44
C LEU A 74 25.95 4.68 -11.73
N PHE A 75 24.99 4.41 -10.85
CA PHE A 75 24.03 3.29 -10.99
C PHE A 75 23.02 3.56 -12.11
N ALA A 76 22.59 4.81 -12.31
CA ALA A 76 21.77 5.18 -13.45
C ALA A 76 22.50 4.94 -14.79
N ALA A 77 23.78 5.34 -14.88
CA ALA A 77 24.60 5.11 -16.05
C ALA A 77 24.83 3.61 -16.30
N ALA A 78 25.09 2.82 -15.26
CA ALA A 78 25.30 1.38 -15.39
C ALA A 78 24.04 0.64 -15.85
N ARG A 79 22.86 1.07 -15.37
CA ARG A 79 21.58 0.54 -15.83
C ARG A 79 21.34 0.86 -17.30
N ALA A 80 21.61 2.10 -17.73
CA ALA A 80 21.52 2.48 -19.14
C ALA A 80 22.49 1.71 -20.05
N ALA A 81 23.66 1.35 -19.52
CA ALA A 81 24.67 0.55 -20.22
C ALA A 81 24.44 -0.98 -20.14
N GLY A 82 23.46 -1.44 -19.35
CA GLY A 82 23.25 -2.87 -19.10
C GLY A 82 24.36 -3.54 -18.28
N ARG A 83 25.15 -2.76 -17.53
CA ARG A 83 26.32 -3.21 -16.75
C ARG A 83 26.11 -3.13 -15.23
N LEU A 84 24.85 -3.12 -14.80
CA LEU A 84 24.47 -2.97 -13.39
C LEU A 84 25.02 -4.10 -12.51
N ALA A 85 25.03 -5.33 -13.04
CA ALA A 85 25.54 -6.49 -12.31
C ALA A 85 27.04 -6.42 -12.05
N GLU A 86 27.85 -6.04 -13.04
CA GLU A 86 29.29 -5.91 -12.82
C GLU A 86 29.63 -4.71 -11.93
N LEU A 87 28.85 -3.62 -12.02
CA LEU A 87 29.02 -2.46 -11.13
C LEU A 87 28.76 -2.85 -9.66
N ASP A 88 27.61 -3.46 -9.39
CA ASP A 88 27.21 -3.87 -8.04
C ASP A 88 28.21 -4.87 -7.42
N ALA A 89 28.71 -5.83 -8.22
CA ALA A 89 29.78 -6.73 -7.79
C ALA A 89 31.09 -5.99 -7.49
N ALA A 90 31.47 -5.02 -8.31
CA ALA A 90 32.65 -4.20 -8.08
C ALA A 90 32.52 -3.30 -6.84
N CYS A 91 31.35 -2.70 -6.60
CA CYS A 91 31.04 -1.91 -5.41
C CYS A 91 31.16 -2.75 -4.13
N ARG A 92 30.58 -3.95 -4.10
CA ARG A 92 30.73 -4.87 -2.97
C ARG A 92 32.18 -5.26 -2.71
N THR A 93 32.91 -5.57 -3.78
CA THR A 93 34.33 -5.92 -3.68
C THR A 93 35.13 -4.75 -3.09
N ALA A 94 34.90 -3.53 -3.57
CA ALA A 94 35.52 -2.32 -3.05
C ALA A 94 35.14 -2.03 -1.58
N ALA A 95 33.89 -2.28 -1.19
CA ALA A 95 33.44 -2.15 0.20
C ALA A 95 34.22 -3.08 1.15
N LEU A 96 34.33 -4.36 0.80
CA LEU A 96 34.98 -5.35 1.66
C LEU A 96 36.49 -5.21 1.67
N GLN A 97 37.12 -4.98 0.51
CA GLN A 97 38.55 -4.71 0.44
C GLN A 97 38.91 -3.41 1.17
N GLY A 98 38.15 -2.34 0.94
CA GLY A 98 38.33 -1.07 1.65
C GLY A 98 38.17 -1.22 3.17
N ALA A 99 37.20 -2.00 3.64
CA ALA A 99 37.03 -2.26 5.06
C ALA A 99 38.25 -2.97 5.67
N LEU A 100 38.80 -3.96 4.97
CA LEU A 100 40.02 -4.68 5.40
C LEU A 100 41.26 -3.78 5.41
N GLU A 101 41.45 -2.98 4.37
CA GLU A 101 42.56 -2.01 4.29
C GLU A 101 42.51 -0.97 5.41
N GLN A 102 41.31 -0.59 5.85
CA GLN A 102 41.09 0.38 6.92
C GLN A 102 40.99 -0.26 8.32
N GLY A 103 41.12 -1.59 8.44
CA GLY A 103 41.00 -2.30 9.71
C GLY A 103 39.61 -2.28 10.33
N LEU A 104 38.55 -2.15 9.52
CA LEU A 104 37.14 -2.19 9.95
C LEU A 104 36.64 -3.64 10.10
N THR A 105 37.34 -4.43 10.92
CA THR A 105 37.00 -5.82 11.24
C THR A 105 36.49 -5.96 12.67
N ALA A 106 36.28 -7.20 13.16
CA ALA A 106 35.77 -7.44 14.50
C ALA A 106 36.54 -6.62 15.57
N PRO A 107 35.82 -5.98 16.51
CA PRO A 107 34.42 -6.20 16.86
C PRO A 107 33.39 -5.47 15.97
N LEU A 108 33.83 -4.63 15.04
CA LEU A 108 32.95 -3.83 14.18
C LEU A 108 32.21 -4.69 13.16
N THR A 109 31.05 -4.21 12.73
CA THR A 109 30.26 -4.81 11.65
C THR A 109 30.19 -3.87 10.45
N LEU A 110 30.25 -4.43 9.24
CA LEU A 110 30.17 -3.70 7.99
C LEU A 110 28.78 -3.84 7.39
N PHE A 111 28.12 -2.72 7.09
CA PHE A 111 26.86 -2.67 6.35
C PHE A 111 27.16 -2.43 4.87
N VAL A 112 26.57 -3.23 4.00
CA VAL A 112 26.83 -3.21 2.56
C VAL A 112 25.51 -3.23 1.80
N ASN A 113 25.33 -2.22 0.95
CA ASN A 113 24.19 -2.12 0.04
C ASN A 113 24.29 -3.12 -1.11
N VAL A 114 23.13 -3.68 -1.52
CA VAL A 114 23.02 -4.53 -2.71
C VAL A 114 21.90 -4.07 -3.63
N GLU A 115 22.20 -4.01 -4.93
CA GLU A 115 21.22 -3.72 -5.96
C GLU A 115 20.31 -4.94 -6.22
N PRO A 116 18.99 -4.82 -6.02
CA PRO A 116 18.06 -5.93 -6.16
C PRO A 116 17.99 -6.54 -7.57
N GLU A 117 18.18 -5.72 -8.61
CA GLU A 117 18.15 -6.18 -10.01
C GLU A 117 19.27 -7.18 -10.34
N VAL A 118 20.33 -7.20 -9.53
CA VAL A 118 21.51 -8.06 -9.73
C VAL A 118 21.37 -9.42 -9.03
N LEU A 119 20.39 -9.57 -8.12
CA LEU A 119 20.14 -10.80 -7.35
C LEU A 119 19.81 -12.03 -8.22
N ASP A 120 19.39 -11.81 -9.46
CA ASP A 120 19.09 -12.84 -10.46
C ASP A 120 20.35 -13.37 -11.16
N ARG A 121 21.40 -12.55 -11.27
CA ARG A 121 22.56 -12.81 -12.15
C ARG A 121 23.89 -12.93 -11.42
N ALA A 122 24.02 -12.38 -10.21
CA ALA A 122 25.21 -12.59 -9.39
C ALA A 122 25.29 -14.08 -9.02
N PRO A 123 26.29 -14.83 -9.51
CA PRO A 123 26.45 -16.23 -9.15
C PRO A 123 26.59 -16.33 -7.63
N MET A 124 25.95 -17.34 -7.04
CA MET A 124 26.16 -17.75 -5.64
C MET A 124 27.66 -17.80 -5.29
N GLU A 125 28.46 -18.26 -6.26
CA GLU A 125 29.90 -18.41 -6.17
C GLU A 125 30.63 -17.09 -5.93
N GLU A 126 30.14 -15.95 -6.44
CA GLU A 126 30.78 -14.66 -6.20
C GLU A 126 30.51 -14.14 -4.79
N LEU A 127 29.27 -14.22 -4.31
CA LEU A 127 28.93 -13.86 -2.92
C LEU A 127 29.63 -14.79 -1.92
N LEU A 128 29.69 -16.10 -2.21
CA LEU A 128 30.42 -17.07 -1.41
C LEU A 128 31.93 -16.91 -1.52
N ALA A 129 32.49 -16.58 -2.69
CA ALA A 129 33.93 -16.33 -2.85
C ALA A 129 34.34 -15.08 -2.08
N ILE A 130 33.51 -14.04 -2.13
CA ILE A 130 33.68 -12.83 -1.34
C ILE A 130 33.59 -13.15 0.16
N ALA A 131 32.58 -13.91 0.60
CA ALA A 131 32.42 -14.32 1.99
C ALA A 131 33.51 -15.30 2.48
N SER A 132 34.06 -16.13 1.59
CA SER A 132 35.16 -17.07 1.87
C SER A 132 36.53 -16.37 1.84
N ALA A 133 36.66 -15.29 1.08
CA ALA A 133 37.83 -14.43 1.05
C ALA A 133 37.82 -13.38 2.18
N ALA A 134 36.64 -13.08 2.73
CA ALA A 134 36.51 -12.30 3.96
C ALA A 134 37.20 -13.07 5.10
N PRO A 135 38.22 -12.49 5.75
CA PRO A 135 38.85 -13.13 6.89
C PRO A 135 37.80 -13.35 8.00
N GLY A 136 37.97 -14.40 8.82
CA GLY A 136 36.96 -14.84 9.79
C GLY A 136 36.57 -13.83 10.89
N ASP A 137 37.17 -12.64 10.89
CA ASP A 137 36.86 -11.51 11.75
C ASP A 137 35.97 -10.44 11.08
N LEU A 138 35.68 -10.51 9.77
CA LEU A 138 34.81 -9.56 9.10
C LEU A 138 33.33 -9.94 9.28
N ARG A 139 32.57 -9.09 9.97
CA ARG A 139 31.12 -9.26 10.18
C ARG A 139 30.36 -8.38 9.20
N VAL A 140 29.38 -8.94 8.48
CA VAL A 140 28.66 -8.22 7.42
C VAL A 140 27.15 -8.24 7.66
N VAL A 141 26.50 -7.11 7.40
CA VAL A 141 25.05 -6.96 7.29
C VAL A 141 24.74 -6.47 5.88
N LEU A 142 23.87 -7.19 5.18
CA LEU A 142 23.42 -6.82 3.84
C LEU A 142 22.20 -5.91 3.92
N GLU A 143 22.23 -4.77 3.25
CA GLU A 143 21.10 -3.84 3.19
C GLU A 143 20.26 -4.10 1.93
N ILE A 144 18.95 -4.21 2.13
CA ILE A 144 17.96 -4.42 1.07
C ILE A 144 17.13 -3.14 0.93
N THR A 145 17.13 -2.56 -0.26
CA THR A 145 16.31 -1.38 -0.58
C THR A 145 14.85 -1.76 -0.82
N GLU A 146 13.92 -0.85 -0.54
CA GLU A 146 12.48 -1.08 -0.70
C GLU A 146 12.05 -1.40 -2.15
N ARG A 147 12.77 -0.86 -3.15
CA ARG A 147 12.49 -1.07 -4.59
C ARG A 147 12.58 -2.54 -5.01
N ALA A 148 13.35 -3.34 -4.26
CA ALA A 148 13.46 -4.79 -4.43
C ALA A 148 12.14 -5.53 -4.25
N LEU A 149 11.32 -5.05 -3.30
CA LEU A 149 10.27 -5.82 -2.65
C LEU A 149 9.16 -6.19 -3.63
N ALA A 150 8.73 -5.21 -4.44
CA ALA A 150 7.67 -5.42 -5.42
C ALA A 150 8.16 -6.04 -6.75
N THR A 151 9.40 -5.79 -7.14
CA THR A 151 9.88 -6.17 -8.49
C THR A 151 10.19 -7.66 -8.58
N ARG A 152 10.90 -8.19 -7.57
CA ARG A 152 11.53 -9.53 -7.59
C ARG A 152 11.47 -10.26 -6.23
N PRO A 153 10.26 -10.53 -5.69
CA PRO A 153 10.11 -11.07 -4.34
C PRO A 153 10.70 -12.47 -4.17
N ALA A 154 10.58 -13.35 -5.18
CA ALA A 154 11.12 -14.71 -5.12
C ALA A 154 12.65 -14.72 -4.99
N GLU A 155 13.34 -13.94 -5.82
CA GLU A 155 14.80 -13.82 -5.80
C GLU A 155 15.30 -13.18 -4.51
N LEU A 156 14.56 -12.18 -4.02
CA LEU A 156 14.89 -11.52 -2.77
C LEU A 156 14.83 -12.49 -1.59
N LEU A 157 13.73 -13.25 -1.46
CA LEU A 157 13.58 -14.22 -0.38
C LEU A 157 14.68 -15.29 -0.39
N ARG A 158 15.03 -15.81 -1.58
CA ARG A 158 16.17 -16.74 -1.76
C ARG A 158 17.50 -16.09 -1.37
N THR A 159 17.71 -14.82 -1.71
CA THR A 159 18.94 -14.10 -1.33
C THR A 159 19.06 -13.97 0.17
N VAL A 160 18.00 -13.57 0.87
CA VAL A 160 18.00 -13.47 2.33
C VAL A 160 18.34 -14.81 2.99
N GLU A 161 17.80 -15.93 2.51
CA GLU A 161 18.17 -17.25 3.04
C GLU A 161 19.66 -17.56 2.85
N ARG A 162 20.19 -17.27 1.66
CA ARG A 162 21.60 -17.51 1.33
C ARG A 162 22.54 -16.67 2.18
N VAL A 163 22.23 -15.39 2.37
CA VAL A 163 22.99 -14.45 3.23
C VAL A 163 23.02 -14.97 4.67
N ARG A 164 21.89 -15.47 5.18
CA ARG A 164 21.83 -16.04 6.53
C ARG A 164 22.59 -17.36 6.65
N ALA A 165 22.60 -18.19 5.61
CA ALA A 165 23.32 -19.46 5.60
C ALA A 165 24.85 -19.28 5.74
N VAL A 166 25.39 -18.13 5.32
CA VAL A 166 26.82 -17.79 5.50
C VAL A 166 27.10 -16.99 6.78
N GLY A 167 26.08 -16.80 7.64
CA GLY A 167 26.20 -16.11 8.92
C GLY A 167 26.17 -14.58 8.85
N TRP A 168 25.81 -14.00 7.70
CA TRP A 168 25.65 -12.55 7.56
C TRP A 168 24.25 -12.11 8.02
N GLY A 169 24.19 -10.85 8.49
CA GLY A 169 22.93 -10.22 8.86
C GLY A 169 22.21 -9.61 7.67
N VAL A 170 20.93 -9.25 7.87
CA VAL A 170 20.10 -8.57 6.88
C VAL A 170 19.46 -7.33 7.48
N ALA A 171 19.54 -6.22 6.77
CA ALA A 171 18.85 -4.99 7.07
C ALA A 171 17.85 -4.64 5.95
N VAL A 172 16.76 -3.97 6.32
CA VAL A 172 15.85 -3.33 5.34
C VAL A 172 16.06 -1.83 5.47
N ASP A 173 16.29 -1.18 4.33
CA ASP A 173 16.55 0.25 4.23
C ASP A 173 15.29 1.07 3.91
N ASP A 174 15.35 2.38 4.18
CA ASP A 174 14.31 3.36 3.90
C ASP A 174 12.92 3.00 4.46
N VAL A 175 12.85 2.29 5.61
CA VAL A 175 11.55 1.91 6.17
C VAL A 175 10.75 3.14 6.57
N GLY A 176 9.54 3.23 6.02
CA GLY A 176 8.65 4.38 6.16
C GLY A 176 8.68 5.37 4.99
N ALA A 177 9.56 5.17 4.00
CA ALA A 177 9.52 5.87 2.73
C ALA A 177 8.31 5.45 1.89
N GLU A 178 8.14 4.14 1.68
CA GLU A 178 6.95 3.55 1.09
C GLU A 178 6.28 2.53 2.05
N PRO A 179 4.93 2.45 2.07
CA PRO A 179 4.20 1.49 2.92
C PRO A 179 4.54 0.01 2.65
N LEU A 180 5.01 -0.31 1.45
CA LEU A 180 5.36 -1.67 1.04
C LEU A 180 6.48 -2.28 1.90
N SER A 181 7.44 -1.46 2.32
CA SER A 181 8.54 -1.87 3.21
C SER A 181 8.02 -2.55 4.47
N LEU A 182 6.95 -2.01 5.06
CA LEU A 182 6.30 -2.55 6.26
C LEU A 182 5.64 -3.91 6.01
N ALA A 183 5.04 -4.09 4.83
CA ALA A 183 4.31 -5.30 4.46
C ALA A 183 5.25 -6.50 4.30
N PHE A 184 6.49 -6.26 3.86
CA PHE A 184 7.50 -7.30 3.63
C PHE A 184 8.38 -7.62 4.85
N MET A 185 8.40 -6.79 5.90
CA MET A 185 9.20 -7.06 7.11
C MET A 185 8.96 -8.47 7.69
N PRO A 186 7.72 -9.00 7.81
CA PRO A 186 7.50 -10.34 8.35
C PRO A 186 8.09 -11.45 7.44
N LEU A 187 8.16 -11.20 6.13
CA LEU A 187 8.69 -12.15 5.15
C LEU A 187 10.22 -12.16 5.14
N LEU A 188 10.83 -10.97 5.11
CA LEU A 188 12.28 -10.81 5.12
C LEU A 188 12.91 -11.16 6.47
N ARG A 189 12.20 -10.82 7.56
CA ARG A 189 12.69 -10.87 8.95
C ARG A 189 14.05 -10.17 9.08
N PRO A 190 14.14 -8.85 8.90
CA PRO A 190 15.40 -8.14 9.07
C PRO A 190 15.97 -8.30 10.49
N ASP A 191 17.29 -8.34 10.62
CA ASP A 191 18.01 -8.21 11.89
C ASP A 191 18.11 -6.73 12.31
N VAL A 192 18.11 -5.82 11.32
CA VAL A 192 18.14 -4.37 11.51
C VAL A 192 17.08 -3.70 10.63
N VAL A 193 16.26 -2.85 11.23
CA VAL A 193 15.28 -2.01 10.52
C VAL A 193 15.82 -0.59 10.48
N LYS A 194 16.22 -0.10 9.30
CA LYS A 194 16.69 1.28 9.12
C LYS A 194 15.50 2.19 8.84
N LEU A 195 15.33 3.20 9.68
CA LEU A 195 14.27 4.20 9.58
C LEU A 195 14.74 5.34 8.66
N ASP A 196 13.93 5.65 7.64
CA ASP A 196 14.17 6.77 6.74
C ASP A 196 14.36 8.09 7.53
N LEU A 197 15.34 8.89 7.11
CA LEU A 197 15.72 10.15 7.79
C LEU A 197 14.53 11.10 8.01
N ARG A 198 13.52 11.08 7.13
CA ARG A 198 12.33 11.94 7.23
C ARG A 198 11.53 11.61 8.48
N LEU A 199 11.54 10.37 8.96
CA LEU A 199 10.87 9.99 10.21
C LEU A 199 11.51 10.67 11.43
N VAL A 200 12.83 10.88 11.36
CA VAL A 200 13.62 11.48 12.44
C VAL A 200 13.60 13.01 12.35
N GLN A 201 13.66 13.56 11.14
CA GLN A 201 13.82 15.00 10.89
C GLN A 201 12.49 15.76 10.72
N GLN A 202 11.40 15.09 10.31
CA GLN A 202 10.10 15.74 10.12
C GLN A 202 9.24 15.72 11.39
N ARG A 203 8.22 16.59 11.43
CA ARG A 203 7.26 16.63 12.54
C ARG A 203 6.42 15.35 12.57
N PRO A 204 6.25 14.71 13.74
CA PRO A 204 5.40 13.52 13.89
C PRO A 204 3.97 13.79 13.42
N GLY A 205 3.39 12.82 12.69
CA GLY A 205 2.00 12.81 12.24
C GLY A 205 1.43 11.39 12.24
N PRO A 206 0.14 11.21 11.85
CA PRO A 206 -0.52 9.91 11.89
C PRO A 206 0.22 8.80 11.11
N ALA A 207 0.76 9.13 9.93
CA ALA A 207 1.52 8.18 9.11
C ALA A 207 2.82 7.72 9.80
N ILE A 208 3.55 8.64 10.44
CA ILE A 208 4.77 8.32 11.21
C ILE A 208 4.42 7.42 12.41
N ALA A 209 3.30 7.68 13.08
CA ALA A 209 2.84 6.85 14.20
C ALA A 209 2.47 5.43 13.75
N GLU A 210 1.86 5.26 12.57
CA GLU A 210 1.57 3.95 11.99
C GLU A 210 2.84 3.17 11.67
N ILE A 211 3.82 3.81 11.02
CA ILE A 211 5.15 3.22 10.74
C ILE A 211 5.83 2.82 12.04
N MET A 212 5.86 3.70 13.04
CA MET A 212 6.46 3.43 14.34
C MET A 212 5.81 2.22 15.02
N ASN A 213 4.48 2.14 15.04
CA ASN A 213 3.77 1.01 15.63
C ASN A 213 4.08 -0.30 14.90
N ALA A 214 4.16 -0.28 13.57
CA ALA A 214 4.50 -1.44 12.76
C ALA A 214 5.94 -1.92 13.03
N VAL A 215 6.91 -0.99 13.06
CA VAL A 215 8.32 -1.28 13.33
C VAL A 215 8.52 -1.79 14.75
N ASN A 216 7.95 -1.13 15.76
CA ASN A 216 8.06 -1.56 17.16
C ASN A 216 7.43 -2.94 17.37
N ALA A 217 6.24 -3.18 16.82
CA ALA A 217 5.62 -4.51 16.90
C ALA A 217 6.46 -5.59 16.20
N HIS A 218 7.19 -5.25 15.13
CA HIS A 218 8.15 -6.18 14.52
C HIS A 218 9.35 -6.43 15.44
N ALA A 219 10.00 -5.38 15.93
CA ALA A 219 11.17 -5.46 16.81
C ALA A 219 10.88 -6.25 18.09
N GLU A 220 9.73 -6.03 18.73
CA GLU A 220 9.29 -6.78 19.92
C GLU A 220 9.16 -8.29 19.66
N ARG A 221 8.66 -8.67 18.47
CA ARG A 221 8.47 -10.09 18.11
C ARG A 221 9.77 -10.79 17.74
N THR A 222 10.66 -10.09 17.04
CA THR A 222 11.82 -10.71 16.39
C THR A 222 13.15 -10.42 17.09
N GLY A 223 13.18 -9.42 17.97
CA GLY A 223 14.40 -8.87 18.54
C GLY A 223 15.22 -8.03 17.55
N ALA A 224 14.65 -7.65 16.39
CA ALA A 224 15.33 -6.80 15.42
C ALA A 224 15.75 -5.46 16.05
N LEU A 225 16.94 -4.99 15.69
CA LEU A 225 17.44 -3.69 16.12
C LEU A 225 16.85 -2.60 15.23
N VAL A 226 16.51 -1.46 15.83
CA VAL A 226 16.01 -0.29 15.08
C VAL A 226 17.16 0.71 14.94
N LEU A 227 17.48 1.08 13.71
CA LEU A 227 18.52 2.04 13.35
C LEU A 227 17.85 3.29 12.80
N ALA A 228 18.14 4.44 13.39
CA ALA A 228 17.64 5.73 12.91
C ALA A 228 18.70 6.48 12.09
N GLU A 229 18.33 6.89 10.88
CA GLU A 229 19.20 7.66 9.99
C GLU A 229 18.96 9.17 10.09
N GLY A 230 19.91 9.96 9.56
CA GLY A 230 19.79 11.41 9.48
C GLY A 230 19.89 12.13 10.83
N ILE A 231 20.58 11.55 11.81
CA ILE A 231 20.79 12.19 13.12
C ILE A 231 21.88 13.26 13.02
N GLU A 232 21.48 14.51 12.90
CA GLU A 232 22.40 15.65 12.74
C GLU A 232 22.59 16.47 14.02
N ASP A 233 21.65 16.42 14.96
CA ASP A 233 21.67 17.19 16.19
C ASP A 233 21.04 16.45 17.37
N ALA A 234 21.06 17.09 18.54
CA ALA A 234 20.52 16.52 19.77
C ALA A 234 18.99 16.35 19.76
N ALA A 235 18.25 17.12 18.96
CA ALA A 235 16.81 16.97 18.80
C ALA A 235 16.48 15.71 17.97
N HIS A 236 17.16 15.53 16.83
CA HIS A 236 17.09 14.30 16.03
C HIS A 236 17.41 13.07 16.88
N LEU A 237 18.45 13.12 17.71
CA LEU A 237 18.79 12.02 18.62
C LEU A 237 17.67 11.70 19.63
N ARG A 238 16.98 12.72 20.16
CA ARG A 238 15.84 12.50 21.06
C ARG A 238 14.67 11.85 20.30
N THR A 239 14.37 12.31 19.08
CA THR A 239 13.34 11.72 18.23
C THR A 239 13.66 10.27 17.88
N ALA A 240 14.88 9.99 17.45
CA ALA A 240 15.35 8.63 17.14
C ALA A 240 15.13 7.66 18.32
N ARG A 241 15.54 8.04 19.53
CA ARG A 241 15.30 7.24 20.74
C ARG A 241 13.80 7.08 21.04
N ALA A 242 13.01 8.13 20.85
CA ALA A 242 11.56 8.07 21.05
C ALA A 242 10.84 7.16 20.04
N LEU A 243 11.40 7.00 18.84
CA LEU A 243 10.94 6.05 17.82
C LEU A 243 11.37 4.60 18.10
N GLY A 244 12.11 4.34 19.18
CA GLY A 244 12.58 3.01 19.55
C GLY A 244 13.94 2.63 18.98
N ALA A 245 14.66 3.57 18.35
CA ALA A 245 15.98 3.29 17.81
C ALA A 245 17.01 3.03 18.92
N THR A 246 17.76 1.94 18.78
CA THR A 246 18.92 1.58 19.62
C THR A 246 20.23 1.89 18.93
N LEU A 247 20.20 1.95 17.60
CA LEU A 247 21.32 2.33 16.74
C LEU A 247 21.02 3.66 16.04
N GLY A 248 22.06 4.41 15.71
CA GLY A 248 21.89 5.66 14.96
C GLY A 248 23.06 5.98 14.04
N GLN A 249 22.73 6.69 12.98
CA GLN A 249 23.66 7.16 11.96
C GLN A 249 23.32 8.59 11.56
N GLY A 250 24.36 9.40 11.32
CA GLY A 250 24.20 10.77 10.89
C GLY A 250 25.42 11.63 11.20
N TRP A 251 25.39 12.88 10.75
CA TRP A 251 26.54 13.79 10.84
C TRP A 251 26.92 14.16 12.28
N LEU A 252 26.02 13.97 13.24
CA LEU A 252 26.33 14.11 14.66
C LEU A 252 27.44 13.14 15.11
N PHE A 253 27.52 11.96 14.50
CA PHE A 253 28.46 10.89 14.86
C PHE A 253 29.67 10.80 13.93
N GLY A 254 29.50 11.23 12.69
CA GLY A 254 30.58 11.29 11.70
C GLY A 254 30.03 11.38 10.28
N ARG A 255 30.73 12.14 9.45
CA ARG A 255 30.48 12.17 8.00
C ARG A 255 31.11 10.94 7.34
N PRO A 256 30.60 10.49 6.18
CA PRO A 256 31.28 9.49 5.37
C PRO A 256 32.73 9.90 5.09
N GLY A 257 33.68 9.01 5.38
CA GLY A 257 35.11 9.26 5.22
C GLY A 257 35.87 8.02 4.75
N PRO A 258 37.17 8.14 4.41
CA PRO A 258 37.93 7.02 3.86
C PRO A 258 38.25 5.91 4.87
N GLY A 259 37.99 6.11 6.17
CA GLY A 259 38.36 5.16 7.23
C GLY A 259 37.64 5.47 8.55
N PRO A 260 38.04 4.84 9.66
CA PRO A 260 37.36 4.98 10.94
C PRO A 260 37.45 6.39 11.53
N VAL A 261 36.44 6.76 12.34
CA VAL A 261 36.45 8.00 13.10
C VAL A 261 37.56 7.97 14.14
N ALA A 262 38.52 8.89 14.03
CA ALA A 262 39.68 8.96 14.92
C ALA A 262 39.26 9.19 16.38
N GLY A 263 39.75 8.34 17.28
CA GLY A 263 39.51 8.46 18.72
C GLY A 263 38.12 8.00 19.20
N ALA A 264 37.27 7.48 18.31
CA ALA A 264 35.97 6.94 18.69
C ALA A 264 36.12 5.62 19.48
N ALA A 265 35.36 5.47 20.57
CA ALA A 265 35.26 4.21 21.27
C ALA A 265 34.48 3.20 20.41
N THR A 266 35.04 2.00 20.20
CA THR A 266 34.42 0.98 19.34
C THR A 266 33.75 -0.12 20.17
N GLY A 267 32.63 -0.67 19.72
CA GLY A 267 31.90 -1.76 20.37
C GLY A 267 31.61 -2.92 19.41
N ALA A 268 31.07 -4.01 19.95
CA ALA A 268 30.57 -5.12 19.14
C ALA A 268 29.07 -4.94 18.89
N LEU A 269 28.64 -5.04 17.64
CA LEU A 269 27.22 -5.16 17.33
C LEU A 269 26.76 -6.59 17.60
N ALA A 270 25.77 -6.75 18.47
CA ALA A 270 25.12 -8.03 18.75
C ALA A 270 23.83 -8.13 17.91
N LEU A 271 23.93 -8.76 16.75
CA LEU A 271 22.73 -9.06 15.96
C LEU A 271 21.88 -10.12 16.66
N PRO A 272 20.55 -10.01 16.60
CA PRO A 272 19.68 -11.07 17.12
C PRO A 272 20.01 -12.38 16.42
N SER A 273 20.27 -13.44 17.20
CA SER A 273 20.57 -14.78 16.66
C SER A 273 19.28 -15.36 16.07
N GLN A 274 18.96 -15.02 14.82
CA GLN A 274 17.82 -15.62 14.14
C GLN A 274 18.12 -17.12 13.96
N ARG A 275 17.35 -17.98 14.64
CA ARG A 275 17.48 -19.43 14.48
C ARG A 275 17.25 -19.79 13.00
N PRO A 276 18.15 -20.58 12.36
CA PRO A 276 17.97 -21.06 10.99
C PRO A 276 16.63 -21.77 10.74
N ASP A 277 16.02 -22.34 11.78
CA ASP A 277 15.00 -23.38 11.66
C ASP A 277 13.54 -22.92 11.45
N THR A 278 13.23 -21.62 11.27
CA THR A 278 11.82 -21.16 11.41
C THR A 278 11.11 -20.68 10.15
N LEU A 279 11.81 -20.44 9.04
CA LEU A 279 11.19 -20.22 7.73
C LEU A 279 11.92 -21.08 6.70
N THR A 280 11.49 -22.33 6.52
CA THR A 280 11.77 -23.04 5.26
C THR A 280 11.04 -22.28 4.15
N ARG A 281 11.75 -21.45 3.36
CA ARG A 281 11.19 -20.80 2.16
C ARG A 281 11.49 -21.61 0.90
N ASP A 282 11.64 -22.93 1.08
CA ASP A 282 11.81 -23.87 0.00
C ASP A 282 10.55 -23.85 -0.88
N ALA A 283 10.73 -23.48 -2.15
CA ALA A 283 9.68 -23.51 -3.14
C ALA A 283 9.07 -24.92 -3.32
N ALA A 284 9.74 -25.98 -2.85
CA ALA A 284 9.17 -27.32 -2.82
C ALA A 284 8.02 -27.49 -1.82
N VAL A 285 7.89 -26.62 -0.81
CA VAL A 285 6.81 -26.67 0.19
C VAL A 285 5.59 -25.92 -0.35
N SER A 286 4.42 -26.56 -0.26
CA SER A 286 3.16 -25.92 -0.60
C SER A 286 2.61 -25.09 0.58
N PRO A 287 1.82 -24.04 0.32
CA PRO A 287 1.18 -23.27 1.38
C PRO A 287 0.36 -24.15 2.32
N PHE A 288 -0.39 -25.12 1.82
CA PHE A 288 -1.13 -26.07 2.66
C PHE A 288 -0.23 -26.90 3.57
N ALA A 289 0.95 -27.32 3.08
CA ALA A 289 1.92 -28.07 3.87
C ALA A 289 2.57 -27.25 5.00
N CYS A 290 2.38 -25.92 5.02
CA CYS A 290 2.84 -25.07 6.11
C CYS A 290 2.00 -25.20 7.38
N LEU A 291 0.81 -25.81 7.31
CA LEU A 291 -0.05 -26.09 8.45
C LEU A 291 0.65 -27.03 9.45
N PRO A 292 0.61 -26.75 10.77
CA PRO A 292 1.08 -27.71 11.76
C PRO A 292 0.36 -29.05 11.65
N ALA A 293 1.08 -30.15 11.84
CA ALA A 293 0.54 -31.52 11.68
C ALA A 293 -0.69 -31.83 12.56
N ALA A 294 -0.87 -31.11 13.66
CA ALA A 294 -1.99 -31.27 14.59
C ALA A 294 -3.21 -30.37 14.27
N VAL A 295 -3.18 -29.53 13.22
CA VAL A 295 -4.30 -28.66 12.89
C VAL A 295 -5.49 -29.50 12.40
N PRO A 296 -6.68 -29.35 13.01
CA PRO A 296 -7.88 -30.04 12.54
C PRO A 296 -8.32 -29.45 11.20
N LEU A 297 -8.28 -30.28 10.16
CA LEU A 297 -8.78 -29.93 8.83
C LEU A 297 -10.31 -30.06 8.79
N ARG A 298 -10.96 -29.13 8.09
CA ARG A 298 -12.40 -29.17 7.82
C ARG A 298 -12.62 -29.47 6.36
N GLU A 299 -13.69 -30.19 6.04
CA GLU A 299 -14.14 -30.37 4.66
C GLU A 299 -15.27 -29.40 4.36
N ALA A 300 -15.22 -28.73 3.20
CA ALA A 300 -16.27 -27.84 2.75
C ALA A 300 -16.38 -27.78 1.22
N PRO A 301 -17.57 -27.46 0.68
CA PRO A 301 -17.74 -27.22 -0.75
C PRO A 301 -17.02 -25.94 -1.19
N LYS A 302 -16.61 -25.89 -2.45
CA LYS A 302 -15.96 -24.74 -3.11
C LYS A 302 -16.68 -23.42 -2.87
N ALA A 303 -18.01 -23.42 -2.87
CA ALA A 303 -18.84 -22.23 -2.61
C ALA A 303 -18.50 -21.53 -1.28
N LEU A 304 -18.24 -22.29 -0.21
CA LEU A 304 -17.84 -21.70 1.07
C LEU A 304 -16.44 -21.09 1.00
N LEU A 305 -15.49 -21.78 0.37
CA LEU A 305 -14.12 -21.29 0.21
C LEU A 305 -14.09 -19.98 -0.60
N ILE A 306 -14.96 -19.82 -1.59
CA ILE A 306 -15.12 -18.56 -2.35
C ILE A 306 -15.51 -17.41 -1.40
N GLU A 307 -16.47 -17.60 -0.51
CA GLU A 307 -16.90 -16.56 0.42
C GLU A 307 -15.85 -16.26 1.50
N LEU A 308 -15.16 -17.29 2.00
CA LEU A 308 -14.02 -17.12 2.92
C LEU A 308 -12.87 -16.34 2.26
N SER A 309 -12.56 -16.66 1.00
CA SER A 309 -11.56 -15.94 0.19
C SER A 309 -11.94 -14.47 0.04
N LYS A 310 -13.18 -14.18 -0.39
CA LYS A 310 -13.69 -12.81 -0.52
C LYS A 310 -13.64 -12.04 0.80
N GLN A 311 -13.86 -12.71 1.93
CA GLN A 311 -13.74 -12.06 3.24
C GLN A 311 -12.30 -11.65 3.53
N LEU A 312 -11.31 -12.51 3.26
CA LEU A 312 -9.89 -12.15 3.40
C LEU A 312 -9.50 -11.03 2.45
N GLU A 313 -9.95 -11.07 1.19
CA GLU A 313 -9.77 -9.98 0.21
C GLU A 313 -10.32 -8.64 0.75
N ARG A 314 -11.51 -8.65 1.36
CA ARG A 314 -12.09 -7.45 1.99
C ARG A 314 -11.27 -6.93 3.17
N GLU A 315 -10.70 -7.82 3.99
CA GLU A 315 -9.80 -7.40 5.07
C GLU A 315 -8.50 -6.78 4.52
N ALA A 316 -7.93 -7.34 3.45
CA ALA A 316 -6.76 -6.75 2.80
C ALA A 316 -7.03 -5.31 2.32
N LEU A 317 -8.21 -5.07 1.71
CA LEU A 317 -8.63 -3.73 1.30
C LEU A 317 -8.78 -2.73 2.46
N ARG A 318 -9.03 -3.21 3.69
CA ARG A 318 -9.07 -2.36 4.90
C ARG A 318 -7.66 -2.06 5.43
N LEU A 319 -6.75 -3.03 5.33
CA LEU A 319 -5.33 -2.84 5.71
C LEU A 319 -4.60 -1.88 4.77
N GLY A 320 -5.01 -1.84 3.50
CA GLY A 320 -4.48 -0.88 2.54
C GLY A 320 -3.04 -1.17 2.11
N PRO A 321 -2.21 -0.14 1.84
CA PRO A 321 -0.94 -0.28 1.13
C PRO A 321 0.17 -0.96 1.95
N ALA A 322 -0.01 -1.16 3.25
CA ALA A 322 0.90 -1.93 4.10
C ALA A 322 0.56 -3.43 4.15
N SER A 323 -0.09 -3.99 3.11
CA SER A 323 -0.48 -5.40 3.07
C SER A 323 -0.02 -6.13 1.80
N VAL A 324 0.29 -7.42 1.97
CA VAL A 324 0.57 -8.40 0.92
C VAL A 324 -0.62 -9.34 0.82
N VAL A 325 -1.09 -9.57 -0.41
CA VAL A 325 -2.11 -10.57 -0.74
C VAL A 325 -1.49 -11.56 -1.71
N ALA A 326 -1.51 -12.84 -1.35
CA ALA A 326 -1.00 -13.92 -2.19
C ALA A 326 -2.07 -14.98 -2.34
N ALA A 327 -2.39 -15.35 -3.58
CA ALA A 327 -3.47 -16.29 -3.85
C ALA A 327 -3.15 -17.32 -4.93
N THR A 328 -3.84 -18.45 -4.90
CA THR A 328 -3.82 -19.46 -5.96
C THR A 328 -5.16 -19.52 -6.67
N PHE A 329 -5.11 -19.71 -7.98
CA PHE A 329 -6.28 -19.83 -8.86
C PHE A 329 -6.43 -21.24 -9.43
N GLN A 330 -5.50 -22.15 -9.10
CA GLN A 330 -5.33 -23.48 -9.70
C GLN A 330 -5.02 -23.43 -11.21
N GLU A 331 -5.89 -22.82 -12.01
CA GLU A 331 -5.82 -22.69 -13.47
C GLU A 331 -6.32 -21.31 -13.94
N ALA A 332 -5.77 -20.80 -15.04
CA ALA A 332 -6.11 -19.48 -15.59
C ALA A 332 -7.60 -19.26 -15.85
N ARG A 333 -8.35 -20.32 -16.20
CA ARG A 333 -9.81 -20.26 -16.43
C ARG A 333 -10.60 -19.81 -15.21
N HIS A 334 -10.06 -19.94 -14.00
CA HIS A 334 -10.72 -19.51 -12.77
C HIS A 334 -10.56 -18.01 -12.49
N LEU A 335 -9.68 -17.30 -13.23
CA LEU A 335 -9.64 -15.84 -13.26
C LEU A 335 -10.77 -15.29 -14.15
N THR A 336 -12.01 -15.43 -13.68
CA THR A 336 -13.19 -14.90 -14.37
C THR A 336 -13.16 -13.37 -14.46
N PRO A 337 -13.94 -12.72 -15.37
CA PRO A 337 -14.02 -11.26 -15.42
C PRO A 337 -14.41 -10.61 -14.09
N ALA A 338 -15.31 -11.24 -13.32
CA ALA A 338 -15.70 -10.77 -12.00
C ALA A 338 -14.54 -10.86 -11.00
N THR A 339 -13.72 -11.90 -11.06
CA THR A 339 -12.52 -12.02 -10.21
C THR A 339 -11.42 -11.05 -10.62
N ALA A 340 -11.21 -10.85 -11.92
CA ALA A 340 -10.27 -9.86 -12.43
C ALA A 340 -10.60 -8.42 -11.96
N LEU A 341 -11.90 -8.07 -11.89
CA LEU A 341 -12.33 -6.78 -11.33
C LEU A 341 -12.01 -6.64 -9.83
N ARG A 342 -12.24 -7.69 -9.04
CA ARG A 342 -11.90 -7.68 -7.60
C ARG A 342 -10.39 -7.56 -7.39
N TYR A 343 -9.60 -8.31 -8.15
CA TYR A 343 -8.14 -8.28 -8.04
C TYR A 343 -7.54 -6.95 -8.53
N ARG A 344 -8.23 -6.24 -9.44
CA ARG A 344 -7.86 -4.87 -9.78
C ARG A 344 -8.02 -3.91 -8.59
N ASP A 345 -9.13 -3.98 -7.85
CA ASP A 345 -9.32 -3.16 -6.63
C ASP A 345 -8.27 -3.50 -5.56
N LEU A 346 -7.90 -4.78 -5.42
CA LEU A 346 -6.81 -5.19 -4.54
C LEU A 346 -5.49 -4.57 -4.95
N VAL A 347 -5.12 -4.64 -6.23
CA VAL A 347 -3.87 -4.06 -6.76
C VAL A 347 -3.83 -2.55 -6.55
N GLU A 348 -4.94 -1.84 -6.74
CA GLU A 348 -5.00 -0.38 -6.61
C GLU A 348 -4.90 0.11 -5.14
N ARG A 349 -5.19 -0.75 -4.16
CA ARG A 349 -5.37 -0.35 -2.76
C ARG A 349 -4.47 -1.06 -1.76
N THR A 350 -3.84 -2.17 -2.15
CA THR A 350 -2.90 -2.92 -1.30
C THR A 350 -1.46 -2.74 -1.76
N GLY A 351 -0.49 -3.18 -0.94
CA GLY A 351 0.92 -2.97 -1.24
C GLY A 351 1.43 -3.90 -2.33
N PHE A 352 1.05 -5.17 -2.24
CA PHE A 352 1.47 -6.18 -3.21
C PHE A 352 0.41 -7.26 -3.36
N VAL A 353 0.07 -7.62 -4.60
CA VAL A 353 -0.86 -8.71 -4.89
C VAL A 353 -0.20 -9.69 -5.85
N CYS A 354 -0.24 -10.98 -5.52
CA CYS A 354 0.05 -12.04 -6.47
C CYS A 354 -1.04 -13.10 -6.59
N ALA A 355 -1.10 -13.70 -7.78
CA ALA A 355 -1.96 -14.79 -8.15
C ALA A 355 -1.15 -15.84 -8.90
N LEU A 356 -1.25 -17.11 -8.51
CA LEU A 356 -0.56 -18.23 -9.14
C LEU A 356 -1.56 -19.24 -9.71
N GLY A 357 -1.22 -19.85 -10.84
CA GLY A 357 -2.03 -20.91 -11.44
C GLY A 357 -1.38 -21.49 -12.67
N VAL A 358 -1.84 -22.66 -13.09
CA VAL A 358 -1.46 -23.25 -14.38
C VAL A 358 -2.00 -22.35 -15.50
N ASP A 359 -1.17 -22.14 -16.53
CA ASP A 359 -1.43 -21.26 -17.68
C ASP A 359 -1.71 -19.79 -17.34
N LEU A 360 -1.45 -19.37 -16.10
CA LEU A 360 -1.61 -17.99 -15.69
C LEU A 360 -0.40 -17.16 -16.15
N PRO A 361 -0.57 -16.03 -16.85
CA PRO A 361 0.56 -15.22 -17.30
C PRO A 361 1.30 -14.57 -16.12
N VAL A 362 2.53 -14.10 -16.37
CA VAL A 362 3.38 -13.41 -15.37
C VAL A 362 2.73 -12.14 -14.80
N GLU A 363 1.89 -11.48 -15.58
CA GLU A 363 1.07 -10.34 -15.16
C GLU A 363 -0.36 -10.53 -15.71
N PRO A 364 -1.26 -11.20 -14.96
CA PRO A 364 -2.62 -11.50 -15.43
C PRO A 364 -3.51 -10.28 -15.61
N LEU A 365 -3.22 -9.22 -14.86
CA LEU A 365 -3.75 -7.88 -15.05
C LEU A 365 -2.71 -6.87 -14.57
N PRO A 366 -2.73 -5.61 -15.05
CA PRO A 366 -1.74 -4.62 -14.68
C PRO A 366 -1.57 -4.50 -13.16
N GLY A 367 -0.35 -4.75 -12.66
CA GLY A 367 0.01 -4.72 -11.24
C GLY A 367 -0.23 -6.02 -10.46
N LEU A 368 -1.01 -6.99 -10.98
CA LEU A 368 -1.13 -8.32 -10.38
C LEU A 368 0.05 -9.19 -10.79
N ARG A 369 0.83 -9.65 -9.81
CA ARG A 369 2.00 -10.47 -10.08
C ARG A 369 1.63 -11.94 -10.14
N GLY A 370 2.22 -12.70 -11.05
CA GLY A 370 1.95 -14.12 -11.14
C GLY A 370 3.11 -14.91 -11.70
N ALA A 371 2.85 -16.20 -11.89
CA ALA A 371 3.68 -17.12 -12.64
C ALA A 371 2.80 -18.28 -13.12
N ALA A 372 3.16 -18.84 -14.27
CA ALA A 372 2.60 -20.10 -14.71
C ALA A 372 3.19 -21.21 -13.83
N LEU A 373 2.35 -21.88 -13.06
CA LEU A 373 2.78 -23.03 -12.26
C LEU A 373 3.12 -24.21 -13.18
N ASP A 374 4.21 -24.92 -12.86
CA ASP A 374 4.48 -26.21 -13.49
C ASP A 374 3.29 -27.16 -13.22
N PRO A 375 2.82 -27.93 -14.21
CA PRO A 375 1.73 -28.88 -14.03
C PRO A 375 1.92 -29.87 -12.88
N ALA A 376 3.15 -30.14 -12.46
CA ALA A 376 3.53 -31.00 -11.34
C ALA A 376 3.80 -30.24 -10.02
N ASP A 377 3.67 -28.91 -9.99
CA ASP A 377 3.84 -28.13 -8.76
C ASP A 377 2.76 -28.54 -7.73
N PRO A 378 3.13 -28.83 -6.47
CA PRO A 378 2.19 -29.25 -5.44
C PRO A 378 1.06 -28.23 -5.19
N VAL A 379 1.29 -26.95 -5.48
CA VAL A 379 0.30 -25.86 -5.31
C VAL A 379 -0.85 -25.93 -6.31
N ARG A 380 -0.70 -26.67 -7.42
CA ARG A 380 -1.77 -26.82 -8.42
C ARG A 380 -3.08 -27.35 -7.81
N GLY A 381 -2.98 -28.27 -6.85
CA GLY A 381 -4.12 -28.88 -6.17
C GLY A 381 -4.69 -28.04 -5.03
N GLU A 382 -4.16 -26.83 -4.80
CA GLU A 382 -4.45 -26.03 -3.62
C GLU A 382 -5.25 -24.75 -3.96
N TRP A 383 -6.10 -24.36 -3.03
CA TRP A 383 -6.83 -23.09 -3.02
C TRP A 383 -6.38 -22.30 -1.80
N ASP A 384 -5.41 -21.43 -1.99
CA ASP A 384 -4.78 -20.67 -0.94
C ASP A 384 -5.03 -19.17 -1.15
N VAL A 385 -5.38 -18.48 -0.08
CA VAL A 385 -5.46 -17.02 -0.02
C VAL A 385 -4.84 -16.57 1.28
N ALA A 386 -3.70 -15.91 1.21
CA ALA A 386 -2.97 -15.37 2.35
C ALA A 386 -2.96 -13.83 2.32
N VAL A 387 -3.28 -13.23 3.44
CA VAL A 387 -3.25 -11.77 3.67
C VAL A 387 -2.32 -11.49 4.84
N LEU A 388 -1.30 -10.69 4.58
CA LEU A 388 -0.25 -10.37 5.54
C LEU A 388 -0.03 -8.86 5.62
N GLY A 389 -0.15 -8.29 6.82
CA GLY A 389 0.21 -6.91 7.12
C GLY A 389 0.90 -6.79 8.48
N PRO A 390 1.34 -5.60 8.92
CA PRO A 390 2.09 -5.40 10.17
C PRO A 390 1.42 -5.95 11.42
N HIS A 391 0.09 -5.80 11.51
CA HIS A 391 -0.72 -6.17 12.67
C HIS A 391 -1.78 -7.23 12.38
N PHE A 392 -1.88 -7.69 11.13
CA PHE A 392 -2.85 -8.71 10.72
C PHE A 392 -2.14 -9.81 9.92
N ALA A 393 -2.55 -11.05 10.13
CA ALA A 393 -2.13 -12.19 9.33
C ALA A 393 -3.26 -13.21 9.32
N ALA A 394 -3.71 -13.61 8.13
CA ALA A 394 -4.67 -14.67 7.98
C ALA A 394 -4.43 -15.41 6.66
N ALA A 395 -4.65 -16.73 6.66
CA ALA A 395 -4.60 -17.52 5.45
C ALA A 395 -5.73 -18.55 5.45
N LEU A 396 -6.44 -18.61 4.33
CA LEU A 396 -7.22 -19.77 3.94
C LEU A 396 -6.27 -20.68 3.17
N LEU A 397 -6.01 -21.87 3.70
CA LEU A 397 -5.16 -22.88 3.07
C LEU A 397 -6.02 -24.11 2.80
N ALA A 398 -6.15 -24.50 1.55
CA ALA A 398 -7.06 -25.58 1.18
C ALA A 398 -6.49 -26.48 0.09
N ARG A 399 -6.86 -27.76 0.12
CA ARG A 399 -6.48 -28.77 -0.86
C ARG A 399 -7.71 -29.47 -1.39
N ASP A 400 -7.79 -29.59 -2.71
CA ASP A 400 -8.85 -30.30 -3.40
C ASP A 400 -8.84 -31.79 -3.03
N LEU A 401 -10.03 -32.37 -2.81
CA LEU A 401 -10.23 -33.79 -2.52
C LEU A 401 -10.36 -34.65 -3.79
N GLY A 402 -10.44 -34.02 -4.98
CA GLY A 402 -10.47 -34.71 -6.27
C GLY A 402 -11.83 -35.30 -6.61
N ASP A 403 -12.91 -34.61 -6.23
CA ASP A 403 -14.27 -35.00 -6.60
C ASP A 403 -14.51 -34.84 -8.12
N ASP A 404 -15.09 -35.86 -8.78
CA ASP A 404 -15.42 -35.86 -10.23
C ASP A 404 -16.77 -35.18 -10.56
N GLY A 405 -17.37 -34.46 -9.59
CA GLY A 405 -18.67 -33.81 -9.70
C GLY A 405 -18.65 -32.41 -10.35
N PRO A 406 -19.79 -31.68 -10.36
CA PRO A 406 -19.85 -30.28 -10.78
C PRO A 406 -18.80 -29.41 -10.08
N ASP A 407 -18.20 -28.45 -10.79
CA ASP A 407 -17.06 -27.66 -10.28
C ASP A 407 -17.38 -26.87 -9.00
N ASP A 408 -18.63 -26.43 -8.83
CA ASP A 408 -19.13 -25.71 -7.67
C ASP A 408 -19.39 -26.60 -6.44
N GLU A 409 -19.60 -27.90 -6.65
CA GLU A 409 -19.82 -28.90 -5.60
C GLU A 409 -18.54 -29.59 -5.13
N ARG A 410 -17.41 -29.37 -5.81
CA ARG A 410 -16.09 -29.90 -5.42
C ARG A 410 -15.78 -29.59 -3.96
N ARG A 411 -15.34 -30.60 -3.21
CA ARG A 411 -14.98 -30.44 -1.80
C ARG A 411 -13.48 -30.27 -1.61
N PHE A 412 -13.16 -29.49 -0.59
CA PHE A 412 -11.80 -29.16 -0.22
C PHE A 412 -11.60 -29.47 1.27
N ALA A 413 -10.46 -30.07 1.60
CA ALA A 413 -9.94 -30.04 2.97
C ALA A 413 -9.25 -28.70 3.18
N TYR A 414 -9.67 -27.92 4.18
CA TYR A 414 -9.14 -26.59 4.43
C TYR A 414 -8.89 -26.29 5.90
N ALA A 415 -8.04 -25.29 6.13
CA ALA A 415 -7.89 -24.61 7.40
C ALA A 415 -7.88 -23.09 7.16
N LEU A 416 -8.63 -22.36 7.98
CA LEU A 416 -8.50 -20.91 8.11
C LEU A 416 -7.64 -20.64 9.36
N THR A 417 -6.46 -20.07 9.16
CA THR A 417 -5.51 -19.79 10.24
C THR A 417 -5.22 -18.31 10.37
N TYR A 418 -5.08 -17.85 11.62
CA TYR A 418 -4.59 -16.52 11.98
C TYR A 418 -3.22 -16.60 12.67
N ASP A 419 -2.63 -17.81 12.72
CA ASP A 419 -1.28 -18.02 13.24
C ASP A 419 -0.26 -17.36 12.31
N ARG A 420 0.37 -16.29 12.81
CA ARG A 420 1.21 -15.42 11.99
C ARG A 420 2.39 -16.17 11.37
N ASP A 421 3.01 -17.09 12.09
CA ASP A 421 4.17 -17.83 11.59
C ASP A 421 3.79 -18.77 10.45
N THR A 422 2.67 -19.49 10.59
CA THR A 422 2.09 -20.29 9.50
C THR A 422 1.72 -19.43 8.30
N VAL A 423 1.07 -18.28 8.51
CA VAL A 423 0.71 -17.35 7.41
C VAL A 423 1.96 -16.85 6.70
N VAL A 424 3.00 -16.41 7.43
CA VAL A 424 4.26 -15.94 6.85
C VAL A 424 4.93 -17.04 6.01
N ARG A 425 4.99 -18.29 6.51
CA ARG A 425 5.53 -19.43 5.73
C ARG A 425 4.73 -19.69 4.46
N ALA A 426 3.40 -19.71 4.57
CA ALA A 426 2.51 -19.93 3.42
C ALA A 426 2.62 -18.81 2.37
N THR A 427 2.63 -17.54 2.81
CA THR A 427 2.85 -16.39 1.93
C THR A 427 4.23 -16.44 1.27
N ALA A 428 5.28 -16.80 2.01
CA ALA A 428 6.62 -16.96 1.45
C ALA A 428 6.68 -18.09 0.40
N ALA A 429 6.00 -19.22 0.62
CA ALA A 429 5.89 -20.32 -0.34
C ALA A 429 5.22 -19.90 -1.65
N LEU A 430 4.18 -19.05 -1.58
CA LEU A 430 3.55 -18.45 -2.77
C LEU A 430 4.50 -17.46 -3.45
N LEU A 431 5.10 -16.53 -2.69
CA LEU A 431 5.99 -15.51 -3.23
C LEU A 431 7.24 -16.10 -3.89
N ALA A 432 7.75 -17.23 -3.40
CA ALA A 432 8.89 -17.94 -3.99
C ALA A 432 8.64 -18.42 -5.44
N ARG A 433 7.37 -18.52 -5.86
CA ARG A 433 6.96 -18.91 -7.21
C ARG A 433 6.67 -17.73 -8.14
N VAL A 434 6.57 -16.51 -7.61
CA VAL A 434 6.23 -15.33 -8.41
C VAL A 434 7.33 -15.04 -9.42
N ALA A 435 6.94 -14.89 -10.69
CA ALA A 435 7.90 -14.60 -11.74
C ALA A 435 8.39 -13.15 -11.66
N PRO A 436 9.65 -12.90 -12.02
CA PRO A 436 10.23 -11.56 -12.00
C PRO A 436 9.53 -10.64 -13.01
N ARG A 437 9.52 -9.33 -12.71
CA ARG A 437 8.90 -8.34 -13.60
C ARG A 437 9.85 -8.06 -14.76
N SER A 438 9.35 -8.20 -15.98
CA SER A 438 10.04 -7.74 -17.19
C SER A 438 9.55 -6.32 -17.53
N GLY A 439 10.02 -5.30 -16.80
CA GLY A 439 9.69 -3.89 -17.07
C GLY A 439 9.61 -3.02 -15.81
N PRO A 440 9.66 -1.67 -15.95
CA PRO A 440 9.57 -0.75 -14.83
C PRO A 440 8.25 -0.91 -14.06
N LEU A 441 8.27 -0.63 -12.75
CA LEU A 441 7.05 -0.45 -11.97
C LEU A 441 6.14 0.55 -12.69
N PRO A 442 4.82 0.33 -12.76
CA PRO A 442 3.91 1.36 -13.22
C PRO A 442 4.15 2.55 -12.30
N ALA A 443 4.48 3.71 -12.89
CA ALA A 443 4.47 4.93 -12.11
C ALA A 443 3.08 5.02 -11.45
N PRO A 444 2.98 5.44 -10.17
CA PRO A 444 1.68 5.77 -9.59
C PRO A 444 0.96 6.66 -10.62
N ALA A 445 -0.29 6.30 -10.95
CA ALA A 445 -1.02 6.89 -12.06
C ALA A 445 -0.82 8.40 -12.07
N ALA A 446 -0.08 8.90 -13.06
CA ALA A 446 0.21 10.31 -13.17
C ALA A 446 -1.14 11.03 -13.24
N PRO A 447 -1.37 12.10 -12.45
CA PRO A 447 -2.52 12.94 -12.67
C PRO A 447 -2.50 13.41 -14.13
N ALA A 448 -3.65 13.34 -14.80
CA ALA A 448 -3.80 13.66 -16.21
C ALA A 448 -3.07 14.96 -16.57
N PRO A 449 -2.42 15.05 -17.75
CA PRO A 449 -1.60 16.20 -18.10
C PRO A 449 -2.45 17.47 -18.10
N ALA A 450 -2.00 18.47 -17.35
CA ALA A 450 -2.57 19.81 -17.39
C ALA A 450 -2.42 20.40 -18.82
N PRO A 451 -3.39 21.18 -19.31
CA PRO A 451 -3.34 21.74 -20.65
C PRO A 451 -2.12 22.65 -20.82
N ALA A 452 -1.44 22.52 -21.97
CA ALA A 452 -0.23 23.27 -22.29
C ALA A 452 -0.50 24.78 -22.37
N VAL A 453 0.26 25.56 -21.60
CA VAL A 453 0.28 27.03 -21.68
C VAL A 453 1.34 27.44 -22.72
N PRO A 454 1.03 28.35 -23.67
CA PRO A 454 1.96 28.69 -24.75
C PRO A 454 3.14 29.54 -24.22
N ALA A 455 4.34 29.23 -24.71
CA ALA A 455 5.56 29.97 -24.40
C ALA A 455 5.56 31.36 -25.05
N ALA A 456 5.89 32.39 -24.27
CA ALA A 456 6.14 33.75 -24.75
C ALA A 456 7.64 33.95 -25.09
N PRO A 457 7.98 34.85 -26.04
CA PRO A 457 9.26 34.85 -26.74
C PRO A 457 10.39 35.52 -25.95
N ALA A 458 11.61 35.01 -26.16
CA ALA A 458 12.85 35.53 -25.58
C ALA A 458 13.28 36.85 -26.25
N VAL A 459 13.65 37.84 -25.44
CA VAL A 459 14.39 39.04 -25.86
C VAL A 459 15.62 39.18 -24.96
N ALA A 460 16.80 39.15 -25.56
CA ALA A 460 18.07 39.48 -24.91
C ALA A 460 18.32 41.00 -25.02
N PRO A 461 18.94 41.62 -23.99
CA PRO A 461 20.00 42.57 -24.31
C PRO A 461 21.22 42.57 -23.36
N ALA A 462 22.37 42.78 -24.02
CA ALA A 462 23.64 43.43 -23.68
C ALA A 462 24.13 43.63 -22.23
N VAL A 463 25.40 43.24 -22.04
CA VAL A 463 26.27 43.40 -20.86
C VAL A 463 26.93 44.79 -20.81
N PRO A 464 27.08 45.39 -19.60
CA PRO A 464 28.29 46.15 -19.30
C PRO A 464 29.00 45.73 -17.98
N ALA A 465 30.34 45.78 -18.07
CA ALA A 465 31.47 45.72 -17.11
C ALA A 465 31.27 45.33 -15.62
N ALA A 466 32.15 44.44 -15.16
CA ALA A 466 32.11 43.67 -13.91
C ALA A 466 32.65 44.38 -12.64
N PRO A 467 32.00 44.19 -11.45
CA PRO A 467 32.57 44.37 -10.12
C PRO A 467 33.27 43.06 -9.62
N PRO A 468 34.05 43.07 -8.52
CA PRO A 468 35.01 42.00 -8.18
C PRO A 468 34.40 40.59 -8.05
N ALA A 469 35.17 39.59 -8.49
CA ALA A 469 34.72 38.26 -8.91
C ALA A 469 33.89 37.45 -7.88
N GLY A 470 34.06 37.66 -6.57
CA GLY A 470 33.35 36.90 -5.54
C GLY A 470 31.92 37.40 -5.28
N GLU A 471 31.69 38.71 -5.26
CA GLU A 471 30.37 39.29 -4.98
C GLU A 471 29.45 39.22 -6.20
N ALA A 472 30.03 39.37 -7.40
CA ALA A 472 29.30 39.18 -8.66
C ALA A 472 28.84 37.72 -8.82
N LEU A 473 29.68 36.74 -8.49
CA LEU A 473 29.33 35.32 -8.56
C LEU A 473 28.18 34.97 -7.60
N LEU A 474 28.24 35.43 -6.35
CA LEU A 474 27.20 35.19 -5.35
C LEU A 474 25.86 35.84 -5.74
N ARG A 475 25.91 37.08 -6.26
CA ARG A 475 24.71 37.76 -6.77
C ARG A 475 24.12 37.06 -7.99
N HIS A 476 24.95 36.57 -8.91
CA HIS A 476 24.48 35.79 -10.06
C HIS A 476 23.90 34.43 -9.65
N ALA A 477 24.49 33.74 -8.68
CA ALA A 477 23.96 32.47 -8.15
C ALA A 477 22.58 32.65 -7.49
N LEU A 478 22.41 33.68 -6.67
CA LEU A 478 21.12 34.02 -6.05
C LEU A 478 20.09 34.49 -7.10
N ALA A 479 20.54 35.18 -8.16
CA ALA A 479 19.67 35.62 -9.26
C ALA A 479 19.21 34.47 -10.18
N ALA A 480 20.05 33.44 -10.36
CA ALA A 480 19.75 32.25 -11.15
C ALA A 480 18.85 31.25 -10.41
N THR A 481 18.66 31.42 -9.10
CA THR A 481 17.84 30.53 -8.28
C THR A 481 16.35 30.67 -8.65
N PRO A 482 15.63 29.56 -8.93
CA PRO A 482 14.23 29.63 -9.35
C PRO A 482 13.25 29.92 -8.19
N THR A 483 13.67 29.73 -6.94
CA THR A 483 12.90 30.05 -5.73
C THR A 483 13.06 31.50 -5.33
N GLY A 484 12.03 32.09 -4.71
CA GLY A 484 12.13 33.43 -4.14
C GLY A 484 13.15 33.45 -3.02
N VAL A 485 14.11 34.37 -3.08
CA VAL A 485 15.09 34.57 -2.01
C VAL A 485 15.09 36.03 -1.61
N VAL A 486 15.01 36.26 -0.30
CA VAL A 486 15.07 37.58 0.31
C VAL A 486 16.08 37.61 1.46
N ILE A 487 16.65 38.78 1.72
CA ILE A 487 17.43 39.02 2.94
C ILE A 487 16.79 40.17 3.69
N VAL A 488 16.56 39.97 4.97
CA VAL A 488 16.00 40.93 5.90
C VAL A 488 17.10 41.38 6.86
N ASP A 489 17.19 42.67 7.10
CA ASP A 489 18.08 43.24 8.12
C ASP A 489 17.29 43.39 9.43
N VAL A 490 17.64 42.58 10.43
CA VAL A 490 16.94 42.61 11.73
C VAL A 490 17.44 43.69 12.67
N GLN A 491 18.57 44.33 12.34
CA GLN A 491 19.12 45.44 13.13
C GLN A 491 18.42 46.77 12.81
N GLN A 492 17.71 46.84 11.68
CA GLN A 492 16.93 48.01 11.29
C GLN A 492 15.47 47.95 11.81
N PRO A 493 14.87 49.11 12.17
CA PRO A 493 13.48 49.18 12.59
C PRO A 493 12.54 48.57 11.56
N ASP A 494 11.55 47.81 12.04
CA ASP A 494 10.56 47.08 11.23
C ASP A 494 11.11 45.94 10.36
N GLN A 495 12.39 45.57 10.51
CA GLN A 495 13.02 44.43 9.82
C GLN A 495 12.80 44.46 8.29
N PRO A 496 13.37 45.47 7.60
CA PRO A 496 13.14 45.67 6.18
C PRO A 496 13.89 44.66 5.31
N LEU A 497 13.31 44.36 4.15
CA LEU A 497 13.97 43.64 3.06
C LEU A 497 15.14 44.48 2.50
N VAL A 498 16.37 43.97 2.61
CA VAL A 498 17.59 44.60 2.07
C VAL A 498 18.06 43.94 0.77
N TYR A 499 17.59 42.73 0.49
CA TYR A 499 17.82 42.04 -0.78
C TYR A 499 16.58 41.25 -1.19
N VAL A 500 16.33 41.21 -2.50
CA VAL A 500 15.37 40.31 -3.14
C VAL A 500 15.98 39.83 -4.45
N ASN A 501 15.73 38.58 -4.84
CA ASN A 501 16.13 38.06 -6.14
C ASN A 501 14.99 38.20 -7.18
N PRO A 502 15.27 38.05 -8.49
CA PRO A 502 14.26 38.18 -9.54
C PRO A 502 13.11 37.16 -9.42
N ALA A 503 13.35 35.99 -8.82
CA ALA A 503 12.29 35.02 -8.56
C ALA A 503 11.29 35.52 -7.52
N PHE A 504 11.75 36.19 -6.46
CA PHE A 504 10.87 36.78 -5.47
C PHE A 504 10.06 37.95 -6.04
N GLU A 505 10.63 38.76 -6.95
CA GLU A 505 9.87 39.81 -7.66
C GLU A 505 8.68 39.24 -8.44
N ARG A 506 8.90 38.11 -9.14
CA ARG A 506 7.81 37.38 -9.83
C ARG A 506 6.78 36.81 -8.86
N LEU A 507 7.23 36.22 -7.75
CA LEU A 507 6.33 35.65 -6.74
C LEU A 507 5.49 36.72 -6.03
N ALA A 508 6.12 37.83 -5.63
CA ALA A 508 5.45 38.95 -4.98
C ALA A 508 4.58 39.78 -5.95
N GLY A 509 4.84 39.69 -7.26
CA GLY A 509 4.13 40.44 -8.29
C GLY A 509 4.39 41.95 -8.22
N LEU A 510 5.51 42.37 -7.64
CA LEU A 510 5.91 43.77 -7.47
C LEU A 510 7.37 43.94 -7.88
N PRO A 511 7.72 45.09 -8.49
CA PRO A 511 9.10 45.35 -8.88
C PRO A 511 9.96 45.62 -7.65
N ARG A 512 11.26 45.33 -7.75
CA ARG A 512 12.25 45.44 -6.67
C ARG A 512 12.17 46.73 -5.85
N GLU A 513 11.96 47.86 -6.51
CA GLU A 513 11.94 49.19 -5.90
C GLU A 513 10.77 49.36 -4.93
N ARG A 514 9.70 48.58 -5.10
CA ARG A 514 8.54 48.54 -4.21
C ARG A 514 8.61 47.46 -3.14
N LEU A 515 9.65 46.63 -3.17
CA LEU A 515 9.87 45.53 -2.22
C LEU A 515 10.93 45.89 -1.18
N LEU A 516 12.06 46.45 -1.61
CA LEU A 516 13.14 46.84 -0.72
C LEU A 516 12.69 47.90 0.30
N GLY A 517 13.21 47.81 1.52
CA GLY A 517 12.87 48.71 2.62
C GLY A 517 11.55 48.39 3.33
N ARG A 518 10.79 47.38 2.89
CA ARG A 518 9.52 46.97 3.51
C ARG A 518 9.69 45.69 4.31
N ASN A 519 8.88 45.51 5.34
CA ASN A 519 8.74 44.20 5.98
C ASN A 519 7.94 43.24 5.09
N CYS A 520 8.39 41.99 4.99
CA CYS A 520 7.79 40.96 4.14
C CYS A 520 6.31 40.61 4.47
N ARG A 521 5.80 41.06 5.64
CA ARG A 521 4.39 40.86 6.03
C ARG A 521 3.37 41.54 5.11
N PHE A 522 3.80 42.42 4.19
CA PHE A 522 2.89 43.04 3.22
C PHE A 522 2.17 42.02 2.31
N LEU A 523 2.73 40.80 2.17
CA LEU A 523 2.13 39.68 1.43
C LEU A 523 0.95 39.03 2.19
N GLN A 524 0.77 39.30 3.48
CA GLN A 524 -0.32 38.74 4.29
C GLN A 524 -1.64 39.43 3.97
N GLY A 525 -2.76 38.73 4.16
CA GLY A 525 -4.13 39.25 3.98
C GLY A 525 -5.11 38.67 5.00
N PRO A 526 -6.42 38.96 4.83
CA PRO A 526 -7.47 38.53 5.79
C PRO A 526 -7.53 37.01 5.97
N ASP A 527 -7.27 36.26 4.91
CA ASP A 527 -7.32 34.80 4.89
C ASP A 527 -5.97 34.14 5.23
N THR A 528 -4.95 34.93 5.58
CA THR A 528 -3.68 34.40 6.08
C THR A 528 -3.86 33.89 7.50
N ASP A 529 -3.55 32.61 7.72
CA ASP A 529 -3.67 31.98 9.04
C ASP A 529 -2.87 32.74 10.13
N PRO A 530 -3.55 33.32 11.14
CA PRO A 530 -2.90 34.03 12.24
C PRO A 530 -1.94 33.14 13.05
N ALA A 531 -2.20 31.83 13.14
CA ALA A 531 -1.35 30.90 13.88
C ALA A 531 -0.01 30.66 13.17
N ALA A 532 -0.03 30.56 11.83
CA ALA A 532 1.18 30.49 11.02
C ALA A 532 2.02 31.78 11.16
N VAL A 533 1.36 32.95 11.15
CA VAL A 533 2.03 34.24 11.36
C VAL A 533 2.64 34.35 12.76
N ALA A 534 1.93 33.91 13.80
CA ALA A 534 2.44 33.88 15.17
C ALA A 534 3.66 32.96 15.33
N THR A 535 3.69 31.85 14.58
CA THR A 535 4.82 30.92 14.56
C THR A 535 6.07 31.58 13.96
N VAL A 536 5.92 32.28 12.83
CA VAL A 536 7.01 33.06 12.23
C VAL A 536 7.55 34.10 13.20
N ARG A 537 6.66 34.85 13.86
CA ARG A 537 7.05 35.92 14.80
C ARG A 537 7.89 35.38 15.96
N ARG A 538 7.45 34.30 16.59
CA ARG A 538 8.17 33.69 17.72
C ARG A 538 9.56 33.21 17.33
N ALA A 539 9.69 32.58 16.16
CA ALA A 539 11.00 32.12 15.67
C ALA A 539 11.94 33.29 15.40
N VAL A 540 11.44 34.37 14.77
CA VAL A 540 12.24 35.57 14.53
C VAL A 540 12.70 36.23 15.83
N GLU A 541 11.82 36.35 16.83
CA GLU A 541 12.13 36.88 18.17
C GLU A 541 13.15 36.01 18.93
N ALA A 542 13.08 34.69 18.76
CA ALA A 542 13.99 33.73 19.39
C ALA A 542 15.35 33.61 18.68
N GLY A 543 15.48 34.13 17.46
CA GLY A 543 16.69 33.93 16.65
C GLY A 543 16.77 32.52 16.02
N GLU A 544 15.64 31.85 15.83
CA GLU A 544 15.54 30.46 15.36
C GLU A 544 15.12 30.37 13.89
N GLU A 545 15.46 29.25 13.25
CA GLU A 545 14.93 28.93 11.93
C GLU A 545 13.43 28.55 11.98
N VAL A 546 12.71 28.82 10.90
CA VAL A 546 11.29 28.44 10.81
C VAL A 546 10.88 28.12 9.38
N ARG A 547 10.13 27.02 9.23
CA ARG A 547 9.43 26.65 8.00
C ARG A 547 7.93 26.64 8.24
N VAL A 548 7.18 27.37 7.43
CA VAL A 548 5.72 27.42 7.49
C VAL A 548 5.12 27.55 6.09
N THR A 549 3.95 26.95 5.88
CA THR A 549 3.14 27.20 4.68
C THR A 549 1.99 28.13 5.07
N LEU A 550 1.89 29.27 4.40
CA LEU A 550 0.85 30.26 4.68
C LEU A 550 0.30 30.88 3.40
N LEU A 551 -0.97 31.28 3.45
CA LEU A 551 -1.60 31.99 2.34
C LEU A 551 -1.05 33.42 2.26
N ASN A 552 -0.51 33.79 1.12
CA ASN A 552 0.00 35.11 0.81
C ASN A 552 -0.71 35.66 -0.43
N HIS A 553 -0.52 36.95 -0.69
CA HIS A 553 -1.17 37.67 -1.77
C HIS A 553 -0.10 38.37 -2.60
N ARG A 554 -0.16 38.21 -3.93
CA ARG A 554 0.78 38.81 -4.87
C ARG A 554 0.12 39.88 -5.71
N GLY A 555 0.92 40.85 -6.15
CA GLY A 555 0.48 41.95 -7.00
C GLY A 555 -0.45 42.96 -6.31
N PRO A 556 -0.73 44.09 -6.95
CA PRO A 556 -1.69 45.08 -6.45
C PRO A 556 -3.13 44.54 -6.38
N GLU A 557 -3.48 43.55 -7.20
CA GLU A 557 -4.78 42.88 -7.23
C GLU A 557 -4.99 41.89 -6.07
N ARG A 558 -3.96 41.66 -5.25
CA ARG A 558 -3.98 40.73 -4.12
C ARG A 558 -4.42 39.31 -4.50
N THR A 559 -3.81 38.74 -5.54
CA THR A 559 -4.08 37.34 -5.94
C THR A 559 -3.54 36.38 -4.88
N PRO A 560 -4.35 35.47 -4.31
CA PRO A 560 -3.90 34.54 -3.29
C PRO A 560 -2.93 33.48 -3.85
N TRP A 561 -2.01 33.04 -3.02
CA TRP A 561 -1.09 31.94 -3.31
C TRP A 561 -0.55 31.31 -2.04
N TRP A 562 -0.28 30.00 -2.08
CA TRP A 562 0.31 29.28 -0.96
C TRP A 562 1.82 29.43 -0.99
N ASN A 563 2.34 30.15 0.00
CA ASN A 563 3.76 30.39 0.18
C ASN A 563 4.33 29.40 1.20
N GLU A 564 5.19 28.48 0.76
CA GLU A 564 6.08 27.76 1.66
C GLU A 564 7.30 28.63 1.97
N LEU A 565 7.27 29.23 3.16
CA LEU A 565 8.27 30.15 3.66
C LEU A 565 9.26 29.41 4.57
N HIS A 566 10.54 29.53 4.25
CA HIS A 566 11.65 29.12 5.12
C HIS A 566 12.46 30.36 5.50
N LEU A 567 12.67 30.59 6.80
CA LEU A 567 13.49 31.69 7.33
C LEU A 567 14.66 31.09 8.12
N ALA A 568 15.88 31.54 7.82
CA ALA A 568 17.10 31.14 8.52
C ALA A 568 17.87 32.37 9.03
N PRO A 569 18.31 32.38 10.31
CA PRO A 569 19.08 33.48 10.89
C PRO A 569 20.53 33.48 10.41
N VAL A 570 21.11 34.67 10.23
CA VAL A 570 22.52 34.88 9.91
C VAL A 570 23.13 35.71 11.03
N HIS A 571 24.12 35.13 11.70
CA HIS A 571 24.78 35.73 12.85
C HIS A 571 25.94 36.65 12.44
N GLY A 572 26.09 37.75 13.17
CA GLY A 572 27.22 38.66 13.06
C GLY A 572 28.47 38.13 13.78
N PRO A 573 29.61 38.85 13.68
CA PRO A 573 30.86 38.49 14.35
C PRO A 573 30.76 38.45 15.88
N ASP A 574 29.75 39.13 16.45
CA ASP A 574 29.42 39.20 17.86
C ASP A 574 28.46 38.09 18.33
N GLY A 575 28.06 37.18 17.43
CA GLY A 575 27.13 36.09 17.72
C GLY A 575 25.65 36.49 17.78
N ALA A 576 25.33 37.77 17.60
CA ALA A 576 23.95 38.24 17.52
C ALA A 576 23.38 38.02 16.11
N VAL A 577 22.05 37.81 15.99
CA VAL A 577 21.41 37.71 14.68
C VAL A 577 21.47 39.07 13.98
N ALA A 578 22.20 39.13 12.86
CA ALA A 578 22.36 40.34 12.07
C ALA A 578 21.35 40.40 10.93
N ARG A 579 21.02 39.26 10.31
CA ARG A 579 20.10 39.18 9.16
C ARG A 579 19.26 37.90 9.20
N TYR A 580 18.19 37.88 8.43
CA TYR A 580 17.49 36.64 8.08
C TYR A 580 17.51 36.44 6.57
N ILE A 581 17.70 35.19 6.15
CA ILE A 581 17.48 34.78 4.76
C ILE A 581 16.12 34.11 4.69
N GLY A 582 15.25 34.61 3.82
CA GLY A 582 13.96 34.00 3.52
C GLY A 582 13.96 33.33 2.16
N VAL A 583 13.49 32.10 2.11
CA VAL A 583 13.22 31.36 0.87
C VAL A 583 11.72 31.13 0.75
N GLN A 584 11.15 31.45 -0.42
CA GLN A 584 9.72 31.33 -0.69
C GLN A 584 9.48 30.47 -1.94
N VAL A 585 8.59 29.49 -1.79
CA VAL A 585 8.18 28.58 -2.87
C VAL A 585 6.67 28.65 -3.04
N ASP A 586 6.21 28.82 -4.27
CA ASP A 586 4.78 28.76 -4.60
C ASP A 586 4.34 27.30 -4.66
N VAL A 587 3.52 26.91 -3.68
CA VAL A 587 2.98 25.54 -3.56
C VAL A 587 1.47 25.51 -3.80
N THR A 588 0.92 26.54 -4.47
CA THR A 588 -0.53 26.68 -4.72
C THR A 588 -1.11 25.45 -5.40
N THR A 589 -0.52 25.01 -6.51
CA THR A 589 -0.98 23.83 -7.26
C THR A 589 -0.96 22.57 -6.39
N ARG A 590 0.09 22.36 -5.57
CA ARG A 590 0.21 21.20 -4.68
C ARG A 590 -0.93 21.18 -3.66
N VAL A 591 -1.12 22.28 -2.93
CA VAL A 591 -2.14 22.40 -1.87
C VAL A 591 -3.56 22.32 -2.44
N GLU A 592 -3.81 22.90 -3.61
CA GLU A 592 -5.12 22.82 -4.27
C GLU A 592 -5.44 21.43 -4.78
N THR A 593 -4.45 20.72 -5.34
CA THR A 593 -4.60 19.32 -5.81
C THR A 593 -4.90 18.38 -4.65
N GLU A 594 -4.15 18.47 -3.56
CA GLU A 594 -4.40 17.69 -2.34
C GLU A 594 -5.81 17.93 -1.78
N ARG A 595 -6.26 19.19 -1.75
CA ARG A 595 -7.61 19.55 -1.31
C ARG A 595 -8.70 19.06 -2.26
N ALA A 596 -8.44 19.03 -3.56
CA ALA A 596 -9.38 18.51 -4.55
C ALA A 596 -9.54 16.99 -4.41
N LEU A 597 -8.43 16.26 -4.29
CA LEU A 597 -8.40 14.82 -4.07
C LEU A 597 -9.12 14.43 -2.76
N ALA A 598 -8.92 15.19 -1.68
CA ALA A 598 -9.62 14.97 -0.43
C ALA A 598 -11.15 15.08 -0.58
N ARG A 599 -11.64 16.11 -1.28
CA ARG A 599 -13.08 16.31 -1.52
C ARG A 599 -13.67 15.24 -2.42
N GLU A 600 -12.91 14.78 -3.43
CA GLU A 600 -13.35 13.71 -4.32
C GLU A 600 -13.46 12.37 -3.60
N ARG A 601 -12.50 12.05 -2.74
CA ARG A 601 -12.53 10.86 -1.87
C ARG A 601 -13.74 10.86 -0.94
N ASP A 602 -14.04 12.00 -0.32
CA ASP A 602 -15.18 12.14 0.59
C ASP A 602 -16.51 11.97 -0.18
N ARG A 603 -16.60 12.52 -1.40
CA ARG A 603 -17.76 12.36 -2.28
C ARG A 603 -17.95 10.92 -2.76
N ALA A 604 -16.86 10.25 -3.17
CA ALA A 604 -16.89 8.85 -3.60
C ALA A 604 -17.31 7.91 -2.45
N SER A 605 -16.83 8.18 -1.23
CA SER A 605 -17.21 7.43 -0.04
C SER A 605 -18.70 7.61 0.30
N GLY A 606 -19.23 8.84 0.19
CA GLY A 606 -20.66 9.10 0.38
C GLY A 606 -21.55 8.45 -0.68
N LEU A 607 -21.14 8.45 -1.95
CA LEU A 607 -21.86 7.78 -3.03
C LEU A 607 -21.85 6.26 -2.86
N ARG A 608 -20.71 5.69 -2.45
CA ARG A 608 -20.58 4.25 -2.20
C ARG A 608 -21.50 3.79 -1.07
N ALA A 609 -21.52 4.52 0.05
CA ALA A 609 -22.44 4.23 1.16
C ALA A 609 -23.91 4.26 0.70
N ARG A 610 -24.26 5.19 -0.21
CA ARG A 610 -25.61 5.28 -0.76
C ARG A 610 -25.95 4.14 -1.74
N ILE A 611 -24.99 3.66 -2.52
CA ILE A 611 -25.15 2.51 -3.41
C ILE A 611 -25.33 1.22 -2.60
N GLU A 612 -24.55 1.03 -1.53
CA GLU A 612 -24.68 -0.11 -0.62
C GLU A 612 -26.03 -0.11 0.13
N GLU A 613 -26.58 1.07 0.44
CA GLU A 613 -27.92 1.24 1.02
C GLU A 613 -29.04 0.87 0.03
N LEU A 614 -28.89 1.22 -1.25
CA LEU A 614 -29.90 0.96 -2.30
C LEU A 614 -29.85 -0.48 -2.86
N ALA A 615 -28.74 -1.20 -2.71
CA ALA A 615 -28.52 -2.53 -3.29
C ALA A 615 -29.05 -3.71 -2.43
N GLY A 616 -29.86 -3.45 -1.40
CA GLY A 616 -30.42 -4.46 -0.51
C GLY A 616 -31.87 -4.20 -0.07
N THR A 617 -32.58 -3.33 -0.78
CA THR A 617 -33.96 -2.94 -0.49
C THR A 617 -34.85 -3.09 -1.72
N ASP A 618 -36.05 -3.61 -1.53
CA ASP A 618 -37.09 -3.67 -2.55
C ASP A 618 -37.59 -2.27 -2.91
N ALA A 619 -37.59 -1.94 -4.21
CA ALA A 619 -37.88 -0.60 -4.72
C ALA A 619 -39.33 -0.14 -4.51
N VAL A 620 -40.26 -1.07 -4.29
CA VAL A 620 -41.68 -0.75 -4.07
C VAL A 620 -41.94 -0.54 -2.58
N THR A 621 -41.61 -1.53 -1.76
CA THR A 621 -41.97 -1.55 -0.33
C THR A 621 -40.95 -0.89 0.59
N GLY A 622 -39.73 -0.62 0.12
CA GLY A 622 -38.62 -0.13 0.93
C GLY A 622 -38.11 -1.11 1.99
N LEU A 623 -38.63 -2.34 1.99
CA LEU A 623 -38.20 -3.41 2.87
C LEU A 623 -36.91 -4.07 2.34
N PRO A 624 -36.13 -4.77 3.17
CA PRO A 624 -35.08 -5.68 2.72
C PRO A 624 -35.53 -6.57 1.56
N ASP A 625 -34.72 -6.66 0.50
CA ASP A 625 -34.97 -7.55 -0.63
C ASP A 625 -34.64 -9.02 -0.28
N ARG A 626 -34.96 -9.94 -1.21
CA ARG A 626 -34.70 -11.38 -1.02
C ARG A 626 -33.25 -11.68 -0.62
N ARG A 627 -32.27 -10.97 -1.20
CA ARG A 627 -30.85 -11.20 -0.92
C ARG A 627 -30.54 -10.80 0.52
N ARG A 628 -30.93 -9.59 0.93
CA ARG A 628 -30.69 -9.07 2.29
C ARG A 628 -31.41 -9.91 3.35
N VAL A 629 -32.64 -10.32 3.10
CA VAL A 629 -33.37 -11.18 4.04
C VAL A 629 -32.68 -12.52 4.22
N THR A 630 -32.26 -13.15 3.12
CA THR A 630 -31.57 -14.45 3.18
C THR A 630 -30.31 -14.34 4.03
N GLU A 631 -29.48 -13.31 3.80
CA GLU A 631 -28.26 -13.06 4.58
C GLU A 631 -28.55 -12.86 6.08
N GLU A 632 -29.57 -12.08 6.42
CA GLU A 632 -29.90 -11.78 7.82
C GLU A 632 -30.53 -12.97 8.56
N VAL A 633 -31.37 -13.77 7.89
CA VAL A 633 -31.95 -14.99 8.50
C VAL A 633 -30.90 -16.07 8.69
N GLU A 634 -30.02 -16.31 7.72
CA GLU A 634 -28.92 -17.27 7.86
C GLU A 634 -27.98 -16.89 9.02
N THR A 635 -27.68 -15.60 9.17
CA THR A 635 -26.90 -15.08 10.31
C THR A 635 -27.61 -15.33 11.64
N ALA A 636 -28.93 -15.13 11.68
CA ALA A 636 -29.74 -15.38 12.87
C ALA A 636 -29.82 -16.87 13.23
N LEU A 637 -29.94 -17.76 12.24
CA LEU A 637 -29.92 -19.22 12.43
C LEU A 637 -28.57 -19.70 12.96
N TRP A 638 -27.46 -19.14 12.45
CA TRP A 638 -26.14 -19.45 12.96
C TRP A 638 -25.98 -19.08 14.45
N SER A 639 -26.51 -17.92 14.83
CA SER A 639 -26.51 -17.46 16.22
C SER A 639 -27.40 -18.33 17.12
N ALA A 640 -28.61 -18.68 16.63
CA ALA A 640 -29.56 -19.51 17.36
C ALA A 640 -29.02 -20.93 17.65
N ARG A 641 -28.30 -21.53 16.69
CA ARG A 641 -27.59 -22.82 16.87
C ARG A 641 -26.56 -22.78 17.99
N ALA A 642 -25.92 -21.64 18.22
CA ALA A 642 -24.91 -21.48 19.26
C ALA A 642 -25.52 -21.14 20.64
N GLY A 643 -26.71 -20.54 20.67
CA GLY A 643 -27.34 -19.99 21.88
C GLY A 643 -28.44 -20.84 22.53
N ASP A 644 -28.82 -21.98 21.95
CA ASP A 644 -30.02 -22.77 22.32
C ASP A 644 -31.34 -21.96 22.18
N ASP A 645 -31.35 -21.02 21.23
CA ASP A 645 -32.52 -20.22 20.87
C ASP A 645 -33.25 -20.84 19.67
N ALA A 646 -34.54 -20.55 19.54
CA ALA A 646 -35.34 -20.87 18.36
C ALA A 646 -35.57 -19.62 17.49
N LEU A 647 -35.88 -19.87 16.21
CA LEU A 647 -36.25 -18.86 15.24
C LEU A 647 -37.52 -19.32 14.52
N ALA A 648 -38.49 -18.43 14.33
CA ALA A 648 -39.67 -18.75 13.53
C ALA A 648 -39.70 -17.94 12.25
N LEU A 649 -40.02 -18.59 11.13
CA LEU A 649 -40.18 -17.96 9.83
C LEU A 649 -41.66 -17.96 9.44
N LEU A 650 -42.17 -16.77 9.09
CA LEU A 650 -43.53 -16.58 8.62
C LEU A 650 -43.49 -16.14 7.16
N LEU A 651 -44.04 -16.95 6.26
CA LEU A 651 -44.21 -16.61 4.85
C LEU A 651 -45.60 -16.02 4.65
N ILE A 652 -45.70 -14.83 4.07
CA ILE A 652 -46.94 -14.06 3.97
C ILE A 652 -47.23 -13.79 2.49
N ASP A 653 -48.30 -14.37 1.95
CA ASP A 653 -48.82 -14.00 0.63
C ASP A 653 -49.85 -12.89 0.78
N VAL A 654 -49.66 -11.79 0.05
CA VAL A 654 -50.63 -10.70 -0.02
C VAL A 654 -51.67 -10.99 -1.10
N ASP A 655 -52.93 -11.13 -0.68
CA ASP A 655 -54.03 -11.39 -1.60
C ASP A 655 -54.48 -10.11 -2.30
N GLY A 656 -55.07 -10.23 -3.49
CA GLY A 656 -55.70 -9.12 -4.20
C GLY A 656 -54.76 -8.22 -5.01
N VAL A 657 -53.42 -8.37 -4.90
CA VAL A 657 -52.45 -7.55 -5.66
C VAL A 657 -52.61 -7.70 -7.18
N ILE A 658 -52.78 -8.93 -7.68
CA ILE A 658 -53.01 -9.17 -9.12
C ILE A 658 -54.34 -8.58 -9.59
N ALA A 659 -55.39 -8.68 -8.77
CA ALA A 659 -56.70 -8.13 -9.09
C ALA A 659 -56.68 -6.59 -9.07
N ALA A 660 -55.98 -5.98 -8.11
CA ALA A 660 -55.74 -4.55 -8.04
C ALA A 660 -55.01 -4.05 -9.30
N ASN A 661 -53.94 -4.75 -9.70
CA ASN A 661 -53.19 -4.44 -10.92
C ASN A 661 -54.08 -4.50 -12.17
N GLY A 662 -54.93 -5.52 -12.27
CA GLY A 662 -55.82 -5.70 -13.42
C GLY A 662 -56.97 -4.70 -13.51
N LEU A 663 -57.46 -4.20 -12.37
CA LEU A 663 -58.62 -3.29 -12.32
C LEU A 663 -58.24 -1.81 -12.26
N TYR A 664 -57.12 -1.47 -11.60
CA TYR A 664 -56.76 -0.10 -11.25
C TYR A 664 -55.32 0.27 -11.65
N GLY A 665 -54.57 -0.64 -12.28
CA GLY A 665 -53.19 -0.43 -12.72
C GLY A 665 -52.14 -0.86 -11.69
N HIS A 666 -50.88 -0.93 -12.12
CA HIS A 666 -49.77 -1.44 -11.30
C HIS A 666 -49.52 -0.64 -10.02
N ASP A 667 -49.68 0.69 -10.08
CA ASP A 667 -49.51 1.57 -8.92
C ASP A 667 -50.48 1.21 -7.77
N ALA A 668 -51.69 0.75 -8.10
CA ALA A 668 -52.68 0.34 -7.10
C ALA A 668 -52.30 -0.97 -6.37
N GLY A 669 -51.63 -1.91 -7.05
CA GLY A 669 -51.09 -3.10 -6.40
C GLY A 669 -49.83 -2.81 -5.60
N ASP A 670 -49.01 -1.86 -6.05
CA ASP A 670 -47.84 -1.38 -5.31
C ASP A 670 -48.27 -0.66 -4.02
N ASP A 671 -49.27 0.22 -4.08
CA ASP A 671 -49.86 0.88 -2.91
C ASP A 671 -50.46 -0.13 -1.91
N LEU A 672 -51.14 -1.17 -2.41
CA LEU A 672 -51.65 -2.26 -1.59
C LEU A 672 -50.50 -3.01 -0.90
N LEU A 673 -49.42 -3.33 -1.63
CA LEU A 673 -48.24 -3.98 -1.07
C LEU A 673 -47.54 -3.14 0.00
N CYS A 674 -47.36 -1.84 -0.24
CA CYS A 674 -46.79 -0.91 0.72
C CYS A 674 -47.63 -0.81 1.99
N ALA A 675 -48.96 -0.65 1.84
CA ALA A 675 -49.86 -0.55 2.98
C ALA A 675 -49.87 -1.84 3.83
N VAL A 676 -49.76 -3.01 3.18
CA VAL A 676 -49.65 -4.29 3.88
C VAL A 676 -48.29 -4.45 4.56
N ALA A 677 -47.20 -4.09 3.87
CA ALA A 677 -45.84 -4.11 4.43
C ALA A 677 -45.73 -3.24 5.70
N ASP A 678 -46.30 -2.03 5.69
CA ASP A 678 -46.30 -1.13 6.85
C ASP A 678 -47.11 -1.69 8.03
N ARG A 679 -48.26 -2.30 7.76
CA ARG A 679 -49.08 -2.96 8.79
C ARG A 679 -48.37 -4.16 9.40
N VAL A 680 -47.71 -4.97 8.57
CA VAL A 680 -46.88 -6.11 9.03
C VAL A 680 -45.76 -5.57 9.93
N ARG A 681 -45.01 -4.56 9.46
CA ARG A 681 -43.91 -3.95 10.23
C ARG A 681 -44.37 -3.38 11.57
N GLY A 682 -45.57 -2.83 11.65
CA GLY A 682 -46.15 -2.27 12.88
C GLY A 682 -46.48 -3.31 13.97
N VAL A 683 -46.62 -4.59 13.62
CA VAL A 683 -46.87 -5.69 14.58
C VAL A 683 -45.57 -6.24 15.17
N LEU A 684 -44.45 -6.08 14.46
CA LEU A 684 -43.17 -6.73 14.77
C LEU A 684 -42.34 -5.95 15.79
N ARG A 685 -41.47 -6.66 16.53
CA ARG A 685 -40.51 -6.06 17.46
C ARG A 685 -39.31 -5.51 16.68
N ARG A 686 -38.55 -4.59 17.28
CA ARG A 686 -37.35 -3.97 16.65
C ARG A 686 -36.28 -4.98 16.20
N ARG A 687 -36.25 -6.16 16.83
CA ARG A 687 -35.28 -7.23 16.54
C ARG A 687 -35.80 -8.26 15.52
N ASP A 688 -37.08 -8.21 15.18
CA ASP A 688 -37.67 -9.09 14.18
C ASP A 688 -37.36 -8.53 12.78
N LEU A 689 -37.20 -9.44 11.82
CA LEU A 689 -36.92 -9.08 10.43
C LEU A 689 -38.19 -9.18 9.61
N VAL A 690 -38.37 -8.24 8.68
CA VAL A 690 -39.39 -8.31 7.62
C VAL A 690 -38.74 -7.94 6.30
N GLY A 691 -39.06 -8.65 5.24
CA GLY A 691 -38.64 -8.30 3.89
C GLY A 691 -39.52 -8.89 2.79
N ARG A 692 -39.23 -8.55 1.54
CA ARG A 692 -40.00 -9.00 0.37
C ARG A 692 -39.18 -9.98 -0.45
N LEU A 693 -39.74 -11.17 -0.69
CA LEU A 693 -39.09 -12.22 -1.49
C LEU A 693 -39.28 -12.01 -2.99
N GLY A 694 -40.34 -11.29 -3.37
CA GLY A 694 -40.69 -10.95 -4.75
C GLY A 694 -42.20 -11.04 -4.97
N GLY A 695 -42.70 -10.36 -6.00
CA GLY A 695 -44.13 -10.40 -6.33
C GLY A 695 -45.01 -9.96 -5.16
N HIS A 696 -45.85 -10.84 -4.64
CA HIS A 696 -46.76 -10.56 -3.52
C HIS A 696 -46.36 -11.27 -2.21
N GLU A 697 -45.14 -11.82 -2.16
CA GLU A 697 -44.66 -12.59 -1.02
C GLU A 697 -43.76 -11.73 -0.11
N LEU A 698 -44.20 -11.58 1.14
CA LEU A 698 -43.41 -11.03 2.24
C LEU A 698 -42.95 -12.18 3.15
N VAL A 699 -41.87 -11.94 3.87
CA VAL A 699 -41.36 -12.90 4.85
C VAL A 699 -41.00 -12.18 6.14
N VAL A 700 -41.26 -12.82 7.26
CA VAL A 700 -40.94 -12.35 8.60
C VAL A 700 -40.11 -13.40 9.31
N ALA A 701 -39.04 -12.99 9.98
CA ALA A 701 -38.28 -13.85 10.88
C ALA A 701 -38.34 -13.32 12.32
N LEU A 702 -38.92 -14.13 13.21
CA LEU A 702 -38.99 -13.88 14.64
C LEU A 702 -37.76 -14.49 15.30
N ARG A 703 -36.92 -13.65 15.89
CA ARG A 703 -35.59 -14.02 16.40
C ARG A 703 -35.60 -14.16 17.92
N GLU A 704 -34.66 -14.95 18.44
CA GLU A 704 -34.43 -15.12 19.89
C GLU A 704 -35.68 -15.61 20.62
N LEU A 705 -36.32 -16.66 20.07
CA LEU A 705 -37.47 -17.30 20.70
C LEU A 705 -37.01 -18.40 21.66
N ASP A 706 -37.75 -18.58 22.76
CA ASP A 706 -37.58 -19.77 23.61
C ASP A 706 -38.06 -21.01 22.85
N PRO A 707 -37.21 -22.05 22.65
CA PRO A 707 -37.57 -23.25 21.89
C PRO A 707 -38.86 -23.93 22.36
N ARG A 708 -39.18 -23.87 23.66
CA ARG A 708 -40.37 -24.54 24.21
C ARG A 708 -41.68 -23.85 23.82
N SER A 709 -41.62 -22.57 23.49
CA SER A 709 -42.79 -21.73 23.21
C SER A 709 -42.78 -21.13 21.79
N ALA A 710 -41.71 -21.30 21.02
CA ALA A 710 -41.52 -20.71 19.70
C ALA A 710 -42.69 -20.97 18.73
N GLY A 711 -43.18 -22.21 18.64
CA GLY A 711 -44.32 -22.53 17.78
C GLY A 711 -45.67 -21.96 18.24
N ALA A 712 -45.84 -21.67 19.54
CA ALA A 712 -47.03 -20.99 20.05
C ALA A 712 -46.94 -19.49 19.78
N GLU A 713 -45.77 -18.88 20.00
CA GLU A 713 -45.51 -17.47 19.74
C GLU A 713 -45.62 -17.13 18.25
N ALA A 714 -45.06 -17.96 17.37
CA ALA A 714 -45.16 -17.80 15.93
C ALA A 714 -46.61 -17.80 15.44
N ARG A 715 -47.45 -18.71 15.98
CA ARG A 715 -48.89 -18.75 15.67
C ARG A 715 -49.66 -17.56 16.24
N ARG A 716 -49.28 -17.07 17.43
CA ARG A 716 -49.86 -15.85 18.02
C ARG A 716 -49.58 -14.64 17.13
N ILE A 717 -48.33 -14.43 16.72
CA ILE A 717 -47.94 -13.35 15.82
C ILE A 717 -48.61 -13.49 14.45
N ALA A 718 -48.69 -14.70 13.88
CA ALA A 718 -49.41 -14.94 12.63
C ALA A 718 -50.90 -14.52 12.72
N ALA A 719 -51.56 -14.81 13.83
CA ALA A 719 -52.95 -14.39 14.07
C ALA A 719 -53.08 -12.85 14.22
N GLU A 720 -52.12 -12.20 14.86
CA GLU A 720 -52.06 -10.74 14.97
C GLU A 720 -51.85 -10.07 13.61
N LEU A 721 -50.96 -10.62 12.78
CA LEU A 721 -50.73 -10.16 11.41
C LEU A 721 -52.00 -10.30 10.55
N LEU A 722 -52.68 -11.45 10.62
CA LEU A 722 -53.95 -11.68 9.92
C LEU A 722 -55.01 -10.64 10.31
N GLN A 723 -55.08 -10.27 11.60
CA GLN A 723 -56.04 -9.28 12.09
C GLN A 723 -55.63 -7.85 11.72
N ALA A 724 -54.34 -7.51 11.78
CA ALA A 724 -53.82 -6.18 11.46
C ALA A 724 -53.98 -5.83 9.98
N VAL A 725 -53.83 -6.81 9.09
CA VAL A 725 -53.90 -6.60 7.64
C VAL A 725 -55.36 -6.54 7.12
N TRP A 726 -56.32 -7.12 7.83
CA TRP A 726 -57.72 -7.30 7.38
C TRP A 726 -58.51 -6.02 7.07
N SER A 727 -58.08 -4.86 7.57
CA SER A 727 -58.79 -3.60 7.28
C SER A 727 -58.66 -3.23 5.80
N PRO A 728 -59.70 -2.72 5.12
CA PRO A 728 -59.57 -2.25 3.74
C PRO A 728 -58.41 -1.24 3.59
N VAL A 729 -57.70 -1.31 2.47
CA VAL A 729 -56.66 -0.32 2.10
C VAL A 729 -57.32 0.76 1.26
N ARG A 730 -57.23 2.00 1.74
CA ARG A 730 -57.72 3.18 1.03
C ARG A 730 -56.66 3.60 0.01
N LEU A 731 -57.00 3.44 -1.26
CA LEU A 731 -56.29 4.06 -2.38
C LEU A 731 -56.92 5.43 -2.68
N THR A 732 -56.25 6.24 -3.50
CA THR A 732 -56.72 7.58 -3.88
C THR A 732 -58.17 7.59 -4.40
N ASP A 733 -58.57 6.55 -5.15
CA ASP A 733 -59.88 6.48 -5.82
C ASP A 733 -60.71 5.20 -5.50
N ALA A 734 -60.27 4.35 -4.56
CA ALA A 734 -60.96 3.09 -4.22
C ALA A 734 -60.64 2.56 -2.80
N GLU A 735 -61.51 1.69 -2.25
CA GLU A 735 -61.20 0.86 -1.08
C GLU A 735 -61.04 -0.60 -1.53
N LEU A 736 -59.83 -1.15 -1.36
CA LEU A 736 -59.54 -2.54 -1.69
C LEU A 736 -59.58 -3.42 -0.43
N PRO A 737 -60.24 -4.59 -0.46
CA PRO A 737 -60.11 -5.55 0.62
C PRO A 737 -58.67 -6.06 0.67
N ALA A 738 -58.05 -6.01 1.85
CA ALA A 738 -56.72 -6.56 2.09
C ALA A 738 -56.83 -7.88 2.85
N GLY A 739 -56.17 -8.90 2.32
CA GLY A 739 -56.08 -10.22 2.91
C GLY A 739 -54.66 -10.74 2.82
N VAL A 740 -54.27 -11.59 3.76
CA VAL A 740 -53.01 -12.31 3.70
C VAL A 740 -53.21 -13.77 4.06
N ARG A 741 -52.36 -14.62 3.49
CA ARG A 741 -52.19 -16.02 3.90
C ARG A 741 -50.84 -16.15 4.55
N VAL A 742 -50.78 -16.80 5.72
CA VAL A 742 -49.55 -16.88 6.52
C VAL A 742 -49.17 -18.33 6.72
N GLY A 743 -48.00 -18.71 6.21
CA GLY A 743 -47.31 -19.96 6.47
C GLY A 743 -46.34 -19.84 7.62
N VAL A 744 -46.21 -20.86 8.48
CA VAL A 744 -45.33 -20.82 9.65
C VAL A 744 -44.40 -22.04 9.68
N SER A 745 -43.12 -21.80 9.93
CA SER A 745 -42.12 -22.82 10.27
C SER A 745 -41.24 -22.35 11.44
N VAL A 746 -40.64 -23.30 12.15
CA VAL A 746 -39.81 -23.03 13.33
C VAL A 746 -38.51 -23.83 13.26
N PHE A 747 -37.38 -23.14 13.41
CA PHE A 747 -36.09 -23.76 13.68
C PHE A 747 -36.00 -24.13 15.18
N PRO A 748 -35.49 -25.33 15.52
CA PRO A 748 -34.93 -26.35 14.61
C PRO A 748 -35.93 -27.40 14.08
N ASP A 749 -37.19 -27.38 14.54
CA ASP A 749 -38.14 -28.49 14.33
C ASP A 749 -38.57 -28.70 12.87
N ASP A 750 -38.62 -27.65 12.06
CA ASP A 750 -39.18 -27.64 10.71
C ASP A 750 -38.15 -27.48 9.59
N GLY A 751 -36.89 -27.25 9.96
CA GLY A 751 -35.81 -26.98 9.02
C GLY A 751 -34.60 -26.40 9.73
N THR A 752 -33.44 -26.56 9.11
CA THR A 752 -32.16 -26.14 9.67
C THR A 752 -31.61 -24.88 9.00
N ASP A 753 -31.92 -24.63 7.73
CA ASP A 753 -31.50 -23.45 6.97
C ASP A 753 -32.70 -22.62 6.46
N PHE A 754 -32.42 -21.48 5.84
CA PHE A 754 -33.48 -20.59 5.34
C PHE A 754 -34.35 -21.24 4.27
N ALA A 755 -33.78 -22.07 3.40
CA ALA A 755 -34.50 -22.71 2.30
C ALA A 755 -35.48 -23.78 2.82
N GLU A 756 -35.04 -24.63 3.74
CA GLU A 756 -35.86 -25.65 4.39
C GLU A 756 -37.02 -25.01 5.18
N LEU A 757 -36.73 -23.96 5.97
CA LEU A 757 -37.76 -23.25 6.72
C LEU A 757 -38.77 -22.56 5.80
N LEU A 758 -38.31 -21.97 4.70
CA LEU A 758 -39.18 -21.33 3.72
C LEU A 758 -40.10 -22.36 3.04
N GLN A 759 -39.55 -23.53 2.68
CA GLN A 759 -40.33 -24.64 2.11
C GLN A 759 -41.35 -25.18 3.11
N ALA A 760 -40.97 -25.38 4.37
CA ALA A 760 -41.86 -25.83 5.42
C ALA A 760 -42.99 -24.84 5.70
N ALA A 761 -42.68 -23.53 5.73
CA ALA A 761 -43.67 -22.48 5.89
C ALA A 761 -44.66 -22.47 4.70
N ALA A 762 -44.16 -22.64 3.47
CA ALA A 762 -45.00 -22.70 2.27
C ALA A 762 -46.02 -23.85 2.29
N LEU A 763 -45.70 -24.98 2.94
CA LEU A 763 -46.60 -26.13 3.07
C LEU A 763 -47.68 -25.95 4.16
N ARG A 764 -47.51 -25.00 5.09
CA ARG A 764 -48.33 -24.84 6.29
C ARG A 764 -49.02 -23.48 6.34
N ARG A 765 -49.70 -23.10 5.26
CA ARG A 765 -50.39 -21.81 5.13
C ARG A 765 -51.77 -21.84 5.81
N PHE A 766 -52.04 -20.81 6.60
CA PHE A 766 -53.33 -20.56 7.25
C PHE A 766 -53.96 -19.30 6.65
N GLU A 767 -55.29 -19.29 6.57
CA GLU A 767 -56.08 -18.14 6.16
C GLU A 767 -57.27 -17.98 7.10
N ARG A 768 -57.82 -16.76 7.20
CA ARG A 768 -59.04 -16.54 7.97
C ARG A 768 -60.23 -17.17 7.21
N PRO A 769 -61.08 -18.01 7.83
CA PRO A 769 -62.26 -18.55 7.15
C PRO A 769 -63.15 -17.40 6.68
N ALA A 770 -63.54 -17.43 5.40
CA ALA A 770 -64.41 -16.43 4.80
C ALA A 770 -65.67 -16.25 5.67
N ALA A 771 -65.94 -15.02 6.11
CA ALA A 771 -67.20 -14.72 6.78
C ALA A 771 -68.33 -15.13 5.83
N ALA A 772 -69.18 -16.06 6.27
CA ALA A 772 -70.36 -16.45 5.51
C ALA A 772 -71.14 -15.17 5.16
N LYS A 773 -71.23 -14.86 3.86
CA LYS A 773 -72.04 -13.75 3.36
C LYS A 773 -73.43 -13.87 3.96
N ARG A 774 -73.80 -12.96 4.85
CA ARG A 774 -75.18 -12.70 5.25
C ARG A 774 -75.72 -11.55 4.44
#